data_AF-A0A816E1B7-F1
#
_entry.id   AF-A0A816E1B7-F1
#
_cell.length_a   1.000
_cell.length_b   1.000
_cell.length_c   1.000
_cell.angle_alpha   90.00
_cell.angle_beta   90.00
_cell.angle_gamma   90.00
#
_symmetry.space_group_name_H-M   'P 1'
#
loop_
_entity.id
_entity.type
_entity.pdbx_description
1 polymer ?
#
loop_
_entity_poly.entity_id
_entity_poly.type
_entity_poly.pdbx_seq_one_letter_code
_entity_poly.pdbx_strand_id
1 'polypeptide(L)'
;MTSEIEVEILKAQGINNVLSLLRVQDLYSIFKLDCKELEDLRNRACLQLKDGEYMIRPAIKNNLDYCINVLKTKLHEQLPYISHTHQQDSTDSNKQPNYFVNTFISNLTVNMDRSKYRYQYNSNMRRFASSVYALGGRNVYQFLRLNLLGAFPSIPTLESYHNEFCTRIEEGEIRFDELLNYSNKINCSYVYASEDCTAVISKIHYDVESNSFIGFCPELKNGIPSIRQYQTDDFFELEKWFDIVKKSTLVNIHTVQPITRERSPPFLLSAFGTDNQTTSISILCRWLFIYEKCHTNNIRIVGFSSDADPKFLKAMRLATGYFSQLPNVSLLNRADILETQIPNSWTWFYMRSKQLFLCFQDGIHLATKLRNRLLSKTASLVMGNYHISVKDLQNLIDNRSKLEHNLVLSDIFVKDRQNYASCLKISSINVLNILDENQSTFATHCYLTILHYVTIAYVDKTTHILQRSFYAWSTVFICRFWLTWLKYKLIIYTKTTVRQAQIPPLKEIEKHFITFAAFHSIELNAHMLTFILLLVLDKKLPIDSLNIFLFSSQPCENIFRNARALSGPFSTMSNFESNTDSNAIKFPTHHKQNQSNSFSSIVTNLDELTMDKIEQTIYDAYEHAKSFIEKLEMLPLLKKNEVFKLNDLCIKLHDDLEKIIYINDLILNDDDLDFDSDSDEQLNDDSTASDVNSESEYEDSETETATKSTKEGYDGMRIYSTIADKDRSKFFTIEINGKKKYIHKQTAVWYLTNKNNRLSSDRTIRVQQMNKQ
;
A
#
# COMPACT_ATOMS: atom_id res chain seq x y z
N MET A 1 -22.05 4.66 -32.06
CA MET A 1 -22.34 5.66 -33.11
C MET A 1 -22.21 5.10 -34.52
N THR A 2 -21.04 4.66 -35.02
CA THR A 2 -21.02 3.95 -36.33
C THR A 2 -21.74 2.61 -36.22
N SER A 3 -21.18 1.70 -35.43
CA SER A 3 -21.52 0.26 -35.30
C SER A 3 -23.00 -0.12 -35.10
N GLU A 4 -23.87 0.82 -34.78
CA GLU A 4 -25.32 0.60 -34.68
C GLU A 4 -25.95 0.51 -36.08
N ILE A 5 -25.48 1.32 -37.03
CA ILE A 5 -26.00 1.37 -38.41
C ILE A 5 -25.64 0.08 -39.17
N GLU A 6 -24.42 -0.44 -39.03
CA GLU A 6 -24.05 -1.76 -39.59
C GLU A 6 -24.98 -2.88 -39.07
N VAL A 7 -25.35 -2.86 -37.79
CA VAL A 7 -26.24 -3.87 -37.19
C VAL A 7 -27.68 -3.72 -37.69
N GLU A 8 -28.15 -2.50 -37.92
CA GLU A 8 -29.48 -2.26 -38.51
C GLU A 8 -29.55 -2.73 -39.97
N ILE A 9 -28.51 -2.51 -40.77
CA ILE A 9 -28.41 -3.02 -42.15
C ILE A 9 -28.52 -4.55 -42.18
N LEU A 10 -27.79 -5.24 -41.29
CA LEU A 10 -27.84 -6.71 -41.19
C LEU A 10 -29.24 -7.19 -40.80
N LYS A 11 -29.88 -6.55 -39.81
CA LYS A 11 -31.25 -6.88 -39.38
C LYS A 11 -32.27 -6.67 -40.50
N ALA A 12 -32.18 -5.56 -41.24
CA ALA A 12 -33.09 -5.24 -42.33
C ALA A 12 -33.01 -6.26 -43.49
N GLN A 13 -31.81 -6.78 -43.76
CA GLN A 13 -31.58 -7.89 -44.70
C GLN A 13 -31.93 -9.29 -44.14
N GLY A 14 -32.48 -9.39 -42.92
CA GLY A 14 -32.78 -10.66 -42.25
C GLY A 14 -31.55 -11.48 -41.84
N ILE A 15 -30.36 -10.88 -41.88
CA ILE A 15 -29.08 -11.57 -41.60
C ILE A 15 -28.90 -11.70 -40.10
N ASN A 16 -29.19 -12.90 -39.59
CA ASN A 16 -29.06 -13.25 -38.17
C ASN A 16 -27.87 -14.17 -37.86
N ASN A 17 -27.08 -14.59 -38.87
CA ASN A 17 -25.92 -15.46 -38.69
C ASN A 17 -24.87 -15.32 -39.81
N VAL A 18 -23.65 -15.81 -39.58
CA VAL A 18 -22.53 -15.73 -40.54
C VAL A 18 -22.83 -16.46 -41.86
N LEU A 19 -23.55 -17.58 -41.81
CA LEU A 19 -23.93 -18.36 -42.99
C LEU A 19 -24.96 -17.65 -43.87
N SER A 20 -25.85 -16.83 -43.30
CA SER A 20 -26.72 -15.93 -44.08
C SER A 20 -25.93 -14.76 -44.65
N LEU A 21 -25.05 -14.12 -43.87
CA LEU A 21 -24.20 -13.01 -44.33
C LEU A 21 -23.36 -13.40 -45.56
N LEU A 22 -22.72 -14.59 -45.53
CA LEU A 22 -21.85 -15.06 -46.61
C LEU A 22 -22.59 -15.48 -47.89
N ARG A 23 -23.91 -15.68 -47.83
CA ARG A 23 -24.76 -16.02 -48.98
C ARG A 23 -25.34 -14.81 -49.71
N VAL A 24 -25.33 -13.63 -49.09
CA VAL A 24 -25.84 -12.40 -49.71
C VAL A 24 -24.85 -11.89 -50.75
N GLN A 25 -25.33 -11.71 -52.00
CA GLN A 25 -24.51 -11.26 -53.12
C GLN A 25 -24.21 -9.75 -53.05
N ASP A 26 -25.22 -8.94 -52.71
CA ASP A 26 -25.12 -7.49 -52.52
C ASP A 26 -25.86 -7.13 -51.21
N LEU A 27 -25.11 -6.85 -50.15
CA LEU A 27 -25.66 -6.43 -48.84
C LEU A 27 -26.43 -5.10 -48.92
N TYR A 28 -26.13 -4.30 -49.93
CA TYR A 28 -26.57 -2.92 -50.09
C TYR A 28 -27.79 -2.78 -50.99
N SER A 29 -28.15 -3.85 -51.69
CA SER A 29 -29.34 -4.00 -52.53
C SER A 29 -30.64 -3.51 -51.87
N ILE A 30 -30.79 -3.70 -50.55
CA ILE A 30 -31.96 -3.27 -49.77
C ILE A 30 -32.26 -1.78 -49.89
N PHE A 31 -31.25 -0.92 -50.07
CA PHE A 31 -31.46 0.52 -50.24
C PHE A 31 -32.02 0.93 -51.61
N LYS A 32 -32.15 -0.02 -52.54
CA LYS A 32 -32.86 0.16 -53.83
C LYS A 32 -34.36 -0.16 -53.73
N LEU A 33 -34.83 -0.68 -52.59
CA LEU A 33 -36.26 -0.90 -52.37
C LEU A 33 -36.97 0.42 -52.05
N ASP A 34 -38.10 0.66 -52.69
CA ASP A 34 -39.02 1.74 -52.29
C ASP A 34 -39.85 1.26 -51.09
N CYS A 35 -39.47 1.70 -49.90
CA CYS A 35 -40.14 1.38 -48.64
C CYS A 35 -39.81 2.43 -47.57
N LYS A 36 -40.85 2.89 -46.88
CA LYS A 36 -40.79 3.90 -45.81
C LYS A 36 -40.05 3.41 -44.57
N GLU A 37 -40.15 2.12 -44.27
CA GLU A 37 -39.48 1.48 -43.12
C GLU A 37 -37.94 1.52 -43.24
N LEU A 38 -37.44 1.64 -44.47
CA LEU A 38 -36.02 1.77 -44.79
C LEU A 38 -35.58 3.24 -44.98
N GLU A 39 -36.49 4.21 -44.94
CA GLU A 39 -36.21 5.60 -45.33
C GLU A 39 -35.26 6.30 -44.34
N ASP A 40 -35.50 6.16 -43.02
CA ASP A 40 -34.58 6.66 -41.98
C ASP A 40 -33.21 5.97 -42.04
N LEU A 41 -33.19 4.64 -42.16
CA LEU A 41 -31.93 3.88 -42.27
C LEU A 41 -31.14 4.27 -43.54
N ARG A 42 -31.83 4.56 -44.66
CA ARG A 42 -31.24 5.05 -45.91
C ARG A 42 -30.60 6.43 -45.70
N ASN A 43 -31.30 7.35 -45.03
CA ASN A 43 -30.78 8.68 -44.72
C ASN A 43 -29.58 8.65 -43.76
N ARG A 44 -29.55 7.72 -42.80
CA ARG A 44 -28.41 7.51 -41.89
C ARG A 44 -27.23 6.79 -42.54
N ALA A 45 -27.47 5.75 -43.35
CA ALA A 45 -26.41 4.93 -43.96
C ALA A 45 -25.83 5.50 -45.28
N CYS A 46 -26.62 6.27 -46.03
CA CYS A 46 -26.27 6.76 -47.36
C CYS A 46 -25.98 8.27 -47.38
N LEU A 47 -25.54 8.73 -48.55
CA LEU A 47 -25.49 10.10 -49.03
C LEU A 47 -26.30 10.14 -50.33
N GLN A 48 -27.21 11.10 -50.47
CA GLN A 48 -27.94 11.30 -51.71
C GLN A 48 -27.07 12.07 -52.72
N LEU A 49 -27.04 11.59 -53.96
CA LEU A 49 -26.34 12.19 -55.09
C LEU A 49 -27.24 13.19 -55.82
N LYS A 50 -26.66 14.03 -56.69
CA LYS A 50 -27.37 15.15 -57.36
C LYS A 50 -28.39 14.71 -58.43
N ASP A 51 -28.26 13.47 -58.89
CA ASP A 51 -29.17 12.76 -59.79
C ASP A 51 -30.35 12.08 -59.04
N GLY A 52 -30.29 12.03 -57.71
CA GLY A 52 -31.26 11.37 -56.85
C GLY A 52 -30.88 9.97 -56.38
N GLU A 53 -29.78 9.38 -56.88
CA GLU A 53 -29.30 8.08 -56.40
C GLU A 53 -28.74 8.14 -54.96
N TYR A 54 -28.62 6.99 -54.30
CA TYR A 54 -28.09 6.88 -52.94
C TYR A 54 -26.78 6.08 -52.92
N MET A 55 -25.68 6.75 -52.53
CA MET A 55 -24.37 6.14 -52.31
C MET A 55 -24.16 5.87 -50.83
N ILE A 56 -23.79 4.64 -50.45
CA ILE A 56 -23.49 4.31 -49.04
C ILE A 56 -22.23 5.03 -48.57
N ARG A 57 -22.27 5.52 -47.32
CA ARG A 57 -21.14 6.19 -46.66
C ARG A 57 -19.92 5.27 -46.64
N PRO A 58 -18.76 5.66 -47.21
CA PRO A 58 -17.62 4.76 -47.40
C PRO A 58 -17.14 4.04 -46.12
N ALA A 59 -17.23 4.67 -44.95
CA ALA A 59 -16.87 4.03 -43.68
C ALA A 59 -17.72 2.78 -43.37
N ILE A 60 -19.04 2.87 -43.53
CA ILE A 60 -20.00 1.78 -43.27
C ILE A 60 -19.73 0.63 -44.27
N LYS A 61 -19.57 0.97 -45.55
CA LYS A 61 -19.24 0.01 -46.59
C LYS A 61 -17.91 -0.71 -46.30
N ASN A 62 -16.86 0.04 -46.00
CA ASN A 62 -15.53 -0.52 -45.74
C ASN A 62 -15.54 -1.46 -44.52
N ASN A 63 -16.28 -1.12 -43.44
CA ASN A 63 -16.41 -1.96 -42.25
C ASN A 63 -17.06 -3.32 -42.57
N LEU A 64 -18.19 -3.29 -43.30
CA LEU A 64 -18.95 -4.47 -43.67
C LEU A 64 -18.23 -5.31 -44.73
N ASP A 65 -17.70 -4.70 -45.78
CA ASP A 65 -16.94 -5.38 -46.85
C ASP A 65 -15.67 -6.05 -46.28
N TYR A 66 -14.94 -5.38 -45.37
CA TYR A 66 -13.79 -5.98 -44.67
C TYR A 66 -14.20 -7.20 -43.83
N CYS A 67 -15.28 -7.09 -43.06
CA CYS A 67 -15.80 -8.20 -42.26
C CYS A 67 -16.19 -9.41 -43.14
N ILE A 68 -16.95 -9.17 -44.21
CA ILE A 68 -17.37 -10.19 -45.17
C ILE A 68 -16.16 -10.84 -45.84
N ASN A 69 -15.15 -10.07 -46.25
CA ASN A 69 -13.96 -10.60 -46.91
C ASN A 69 -13.11 -11.46 -45.97
N VAL A 70 -12.90 -11.03 -44.71
CA VAL A 70 -12.20 -11.86 -43.69
C VAL A 70 -12.94 -13.19 -43.47
N LEU A 71 -14.27 -13.16 -43.39
CA LEU A 71 -15.10 -14.37 -43.24
C LEU A 71 -15.07 -15.26 -44.50
N LYS A 72 -15.06 -14.70 -45.71
CA LYS A 72 -14.91 -15.44 -46.97
C LYS A 72 -13.54 -16.13 -47.06
N THR A 73 -12.44 -15.42 -46.76
CA THR A 73 -11.10 -16.02 -46.72
C THR A 73 -11.03 -17.18 -45.72
N LYS A 74 -11.61 -17.03 -44.52
CA LYS A 74 -11.66 -18.11 -43.53
C LYS A 74 -12.55 -19.29 -43.92
N LEU A 75 -13.60 -19.07 -44.71
CA LEU A 75 -14.39 -20.17 -45.29
C LEU A 75 -13.59 -20.93 -46.36
N HIS A 76 -12.84 -20.23 -47.21
CA HIS A 76 -11.98 -20.86 -48.22
C HIS A 76 -10.81 -21.64 -47.60
N GLU A 77 -10.24 -21.17 -46.48
CA GLU A 77 -9.24 -21.93 -45.69
C GLU A 77 -9.78 -23.26 -45.11
N GLN A 78 -11.10 -23.47 -45.06
CA GLN A 78 -11.73 -24.68 -44.50
C GLN A 78 -12.16 -25.71 -45.56
N LEU A 79 -12.01 -25.43 -46.86
CA LEU A 79 -12.40 -26.36 -47.94
C LEU A 79 -11.19 -27.14 -48.48
N PRO A 80 -11.19 -28.49 -48.45
CA PRO A 80 -10.04 -29.28 -48.88
C PRO A 80 -9.97 -29.45 -50.41
N TYR A 81 -8.98 -28.80 -51.02
CA TYR A 81 -8.28 -29.18 -52.27
C TYR A 81 -9.05 -29.21 -53.61
N ILE A 82 -8.54 -28.50 -54.64
CA ILE A 82 -8.18 -29.02 -55.99
C ILE A 82 -7.71 -27.90 -56.96
N SER A 83 -6.62 -28.18 -57.70
CA SER A 83 -6.10 -27.59 -58.97
C SER A 83 -5.86 -26.07 -59.17
N HIS A 84 -4.55 -25.76 -59.28
CA HIS A 84 -3.88 -25.00 -60.38
C HIS A 84 -4.00 -23.46 -60.60
N THR A 85 -2.85 -22.81 -60.37
CA THR A 85 -2.22 -21.72 -61.15
C THR A 85 -2.99 -20.44 -61.50
N HIS A 86 -2.58 -19.33 -60.89
CA HIS A 86 -1.70 -18.37 -61.59
C HIS A 86 -0.82 -17.57 -60.60
N GLN A 87 0.36 -17.13 -61.02
CA GLN A 87 1.17 -16.14 -60.29
C GLN A 87 0.73 -14.73 -60.66
N GLN A 88 0.67 -13.82 -59.67
CA GLN A 88 1.22 -12.47 -59.83
C GLN A 88 1.48 -11.81 -58.48
N ASP A 89 2.63 -11.14 -58.36
CA ASP A 89 3.02 -10.41 -57.16
C ASP A 89 2.31 -9.04 -57.06
N SER A 90 1.92 -8.66 -55.84
CA SER A 90 2.01 -7.26 -55.42
C SER A 90 2.23 -7.15 -53.91
N THR A 91 3.36 -6.55 -53.58
CA THR A 91 3.85 -6.17 -52.25
C THR A 91 2.79 -5.57 -51.31
N ASP A 92 2.60 -6.14 -50.12
CA ASP A 92 2.10 -5.43 -48.95
C ASP A 92 2.88 -5.84 -47.70
N SER A 93 3.38 -4.87 -46.94
CA SER A 93 4.45 -5.08 -45.96
C SER A 93 3.97 -5.24 -44.51
N ASN A 94 4.62 -6.13 -43.75
CA ASN A 94 4.62 -6.16 -42.28
C ASN A 94 3.26 -6.18 -41.56
N LYS A 95 2.36 -7.06 -42.00
CA LYS A 95 1.21 -7.51 -41.16
C LYS A 95 1.53 -8.82 -40.46
N GLN A 96 2.39 -8.76 -39.43
CA GLN A 96 2.45 -9.81 -38.39
C GLN A 96 1.05 -9.97 -37.79
N PRO A 97 0.35 -11.10 -37.95
CA PRO A 97 -1.01 -11.24 -37.47
C PRO A 97 -1.02 -11.14 -35.93
N ASN A 98 -1.90 -10.30 -35.37
CA ASN A 98 -1.91 -10.05 -33.93
C ASN A 98 -2.22 -11.36 -33.17
N TYR A 99 -1.17 -11.97 -32.61
CA TYR A 99 -1.18 -13.32 -32.05
C TYR A 99 -2.25 -13.51 -30.97
N PHE A 100 -2.49 -12.50 -30.13
CA PHE A 100 -3.55 -12.53 -29.14
C PHE A 100 -4.94 -12.53 -29.78
N VAL A 101 -5.18 -11.66 -30.77
CA VAL A 101 -6.48 -11.59 -31.48
C VAL A 101 -6.77 -12.90 -32.21
N ASN A 102 -5.78 -13.48 -32.88
CA ASN A 102 -5.92 -14.80 -33.51
C ASN A 102 -6.21 -15.91 -32.48
N THR A 103 -5.54 -15.89 -31.32
CA THR A 103 -5.79 -16.85 -30.23
C THR A 103 -7.20 -16.68 -29.65
N PHE A 104 -7.67 -15.44 -29.49
CA PHE A 104 -9.00 -15.12 -29.00
C PHE A 104 -10.10 -15.58 -29.95
N ILE A 105 -9.99 -15.24 -31.25
CA ILE A 105 -10.95 -15.63 -32.29
C ILE A 105 -10.96 -17.16 -32.43
N SER A 106 -9.80 -17.80 -32.54
CA SER A 106 -9.68 -19.27 -32.64
C SER A 106 -10.39 -19.99 -31.50
N ASN A 107 -10.18 -19.54 -30.26
CA ASN A 107 -10.81 -20.10 -29.06
C ASN A 107 -12.34 -19.88 -29.05
N LEU A 108 -12.79 -18.69 -29.45
CA LEU A 108 -14.21 -18.36 -29.59
C LEU A 108 -14.87 -19.28 -30.62
N THR A 109 -14.33 -19.38 -31.85
CA THR A 109 -14.85 -20.25 -32.91
C THR A 109 -14.91 -21.71 -32.48
N VAL A 110 -13.80 -22.26 -31.96
CA VAL A 110 -13.73 -23.66 -31.48
C VAL A 110 -14.73 -23.95 -30.35
N ASN A 111 -15.12 -22.95 -29.56
CA ASN A 111 -16.17 -23.10 -28.55
C ASN A 111 -17.59 -22.87 -29.08
N MET A 112 -17.82 -22.14 -30.19
CA MET A 112 -19.17 -22.05 -30.79
C MET A 112 -19.67 -23.41 -31.29
N ASP A 113 -18.78 -24.25 -31.83
CA ASP A 113 -19.09 -25.61 -32.31
C ASP A 113 -19.32 -26.62 -31.16
N ARG A 114 -19.31 -26.18 -29.89
CA ARG A 114 -19.37 -27.03 -28.70
C ARG A 114 -20.58 -26.71 -27.85
N SER A 115 -21.07 -27.71 -27.11
CA SER A 115 -22.07 -27.46 -26.08
C SER A 115 -21.47 -26.66 -24.92
N LYS A 116 -22.29 -25.84 -24.25
CA LYS A 116 -21.87 -24.93 -23.15
C LYS A 116 -21.13 -25.59 -21.98
N TYR A 117 -21.24 -26.91 -21.83
CA TYR A 117 -20.57 -27.72 -20.81
C TYR A 117 -19.22 -28.30 -21.27
N ARG A 118 -18.83 -28.09 -22.54
CA ARG A 118 -17.61 -28.59 -23.18
C ARG A 118 -16.69 -27.48 -23.70
N TYR A 119 -16.95 -26.22 -23.36
CA TYR A 119 -16.05 -25.11 -23.69
C TYR A 119 -14.67 -25.33 -23.03
N GLN A 120 -13.60 -25.14 -23.79
CA GLN A 120 -12.22 -25.24 -23.30
C GLN A 120 -11.49 -23.93 -23.57
N TYR A 121 -10.62 -23.52 -22.67
CA TYR A 121 -9.92 -22.23 -22.77
C TYR A 121 -8.42 -22.43 -22.75
N ASN A 122 -7.75 -21.91 -23.79
CA ASN A 122 -6.29 -21.80 -23.88
C ASN A 122 -5.72 -21.04 -22.66
N SER A 123 -4.50 -21.37 -22.22
CA SER A 123 -3.85 -20.72 -21.06
C SER A 123 -3.74 -19.20 -21.20
N ASN A 124 -3.46 -18.68 -22.39
CA ASN A 124 -3.45 -17.23 -22.67
C ASN A 124 -4.85 -16.60 -22.50
N MET A 125 -5.91 -17.34 -22.85
CA MET A 125 -7.28 -16.90 -22.62
C MET A 125 -7.65 -16.90 -21.13
N ARG A 126 -7.23 -17.92 -20.37
CA ARG A 126 -7.46 -17.96 -18.91
C ARG A 126 -6.71 -16.83 -18.19
N ARG A 127 -5.48 -16.52 -18.61
CA ARG A 127 -4.70 -15.36 -18.14
C ARG A 127 -5.42 -14.04 -18.43
N PHE A 128 -5.82 -13.80 -19.69
CA PHE A 128 -6.57 -12.59 -20.06
C PHE A 128 -7.91 -12.48 -19.31
N ALA A 129 -8.66 -13.57 -19.20
CA ALA A 129 -9.89 -13.63 -18.41
C ALA A 129 -9.65 -13.25 -16.93
N SER A 130 -8.54 -13.72 -16.35
CA SER A 130 -8.11 -13.35 -14.99
C SER A 130 -7.78 -11.87 -14.88
N SER A 131 -7.06 -11.28 -15.85
CA SER A 131 -6.78 -9.85 -15.89
C SER A 131 -8.04 -9.01 -16.05
N VAL A 132 -9.00 -9.42 -16.88
CA VAL A 132 -10.30 -8.74 -17.05
C VAL A 132 -11.12 -8.80 -15.77
N TYR A 133 -11.17 -9.95 -15.10
CA TYR A 133 -11.86 -10.11 -13.82
C TYR A 133 -11.22 -9.25 -12.71
N ALA A 134 -9.88 -9.23 -12.62
CA ALA A 134 -9.16 -8.47 -11.59
C ALA A 134 -9.12 -6.94 -11.84
N LEU A 135 -9.17 -6.48 -13.09
CA LEU A 135 -9.08 -5.05 -13.43
C LEU A 135 -10.43 -4.39 -13.73
N GLY A 136 -11.40 -5.13 -14.26
CA GLY A 136 -12.77 -4.66 -14.51
C GLY A 136 -13.78 -5.09 -13.43
N GLY A 137 -13.40 -6.01 -12.55
CA GLY A 137 -14.28 -6.58 -11.53
C GLY A 137 -15.30 -7.58 -12.08
N ARG A 138 -15.98 -8.26 -11.16
CA ARG A 138 -16.97 -9.32 -11.45
C ARG A 138 -18.10 -8.85 -12.38
N ASN A 139 -18.54 -7.60 -12.28
CA ASN A 139 -19.65 -7.08 -13.10
C ASN A 139 -19.25 -6.93 -14.58
N VAL A 140 -18.09 -6.33 -14.87
CA VAL A 140 -17.58 -6.21 -16.25
C VAL A 140 -17.25 -7.59 -16.81
N TYR A 141 -16.67 -8.48 -16.01
CA TYR A 141 -16.39 -9.85 -16.41
C TYR A 141 -17.67 -10.63 -16.77
N GLN A 142 -18.71 -10.57 -15.93
CA GLN A 142 -19.99 -11.22 -16.21
C GLN A 142 -20.66 -10.63 -17.45
N PHE A 143 -20.66 -9.30 -17.62
CA PHE A 143 -21.19 -8.64 -18.82
C PHE A 143 -20.48 -9.13 -20.09
N LEU A 144 -19.15 -9.11 -20.13
CA LEU A 144 -18.38 -9.58 -21.29
C LEU A 144 -18.62 -11.07 -21.55
N ARG A 145 -18.64 -11.91 -20.50
CA ARG A 145 -18.89 -13.35 -20.61
C ARG A 145 -20.29 -13.68 -21.16
N LEU A 146 -21.31 -12.92 -20.78
CA LEU A 146 -22.69 -13.16 -21.23
C LEU A 146 -22.92 -12.70 -22.68
N ASN A 147 -22.25 -11.62 -23.10
CA ASN A 147 -22.35 -11.12 -24.49
C ASN A 147 -21.38 -11.83 -25.46
N LEU A 148 -20.27 -12.39 -24.98
CA LEU A 148 -19.25 -13.09 -25.77
C LEU A 148 -19.21 -14.58 -25.39
N LEU A 149 -20.24 -15.30 -25.83
CA LEU A 149 -20.40 -16.74 -25.58
C LEU A 149 -19.18 -17.52 -26.08
N GLY A 150 -18.70 -18.47 -25.28
CA GLY A 150 -17.51 -19.29 -25.58
C GLY A 150 -16.16 -18.59 -25.44
N ALA A 151 -16.11 -17.26 -25.26
CA ALA A 151 -14.85 -16.51 -25.14
C ALA A 151 -14.27 -16.52 -23.71
N PHE A 152 -15.11 -16.42 -22.68
CA PHE A 152 -14.70 -16.28 -21.27
C PHE A 152 -15.10 -17.48 -20.39
N PRO A 153 -14.19 -18.03 -19.57
CA PRO A 153 -14.48 -19.08 -18.58
C PRO A 153 -15.68 -18.77 -17.67
N SER A 154 -16.36 -19.81 -17.17
CA SER A 154 -17.26 -19.64 -16.03
C SER A 154 -16.49 -19.17 -14.79
N ILE A 155 -17.15 -18.48 -13.86
CA ILE A 155 -16.51 -18.00 -12.63
C ILE A 155 -15.90 -19.17 -11.83
N PRO A 156 -16.59 -20.31 -11.59
CA PRO A 156 -15.96 -21.51 -11.01
C PRO A 156 -14.79 -22.10 -11.80
N THR A 157 -14.79 -21.96 -13.13
CA THR A 157 -13.64 -22.35 -13.98
C THR A 157 -12.45 -21.39 -13.83
N LEU A 158 -12.72 -20.11 -13.58
CA LEU A 158 -11.72 -19.08 -13.35
C LEU A 158 -11.12 -19.21 -11.94
N GLU A 159 -11.95 -19.46 -10.93
CA GLU A 159 -11.57 -19.73 -9.54
C GLU A 159 -10.70 -21.00 -9.44
N SER A 160 -11.12 -22.09 -10.09
CA SER A 160 -10.31 -23.30 -10.21
C SER A 160 -8.95 -23.02 -10.85
N TYR A 161 -8.90 -22.19 -11.91
CA TYR A 161 -7.65 -21.75 -12.53
C TYR A 161 -6.80 -20.85 -11.61
N HIS A 162 -7.44 -20.01 -10.77
CA HIS A 162 -6.74 -19.20 -9.76
C HIS A 162 -6.19 -20.06 -8.63
N ASN A 163 -6.86 -21.14 -8.22
CA ASN A 163 -6.33 -22.05 -7.19
C ASN A 163 -5.23 -22.97 -7.74
N GLU A 164 -5.25 -23.27 -9.04
CA GLU A 164 -4.19 -24.04 -9.73
C GLU A 164 -2.92 -23.20 -10.02
N PHE A 165 -3.04 -21.90 -10.33
CA PHE A 165 -1.93 -21.09 -10.87
C PHE A 165 -1.62 -19.75 -10.19
N CYS A 166 -2.39 -19.33 -9.17
CA CYS A 166 -2.11 -18.09 -8.44
C CYS A 166 -1.80 -18.42 -6.97
N THR A 167 -0.57 -18.15 -6.55
CA THR A 167 -0.15 -18.31 -5.16
C THR A 167 -1.06 -17.50 -4.23
N ARG A 168 -1.70 -18.23 -3.32
CA ARG A 168 -2.35 -17.65 -2.14
C ARG A 168 -1.24 -17.18 -1.19
N ILE A 169 -1.57 -16.26 -0.30
CA ILE A 169 -0.71 -15.87 0.83
C ILE A 169 -1.37 -16.44 2.07
N GLU A 170 -0.62 -17.19 2.88
CA GLU A 170 -1.10 -17.69 4.16
C GLU A 170 -0.78 -16.70 5.30
N GLU A 171 -1.60 -16.71 6.37
CA GLU A 171 -1.40 -15.82 7.52
C GLU A 171 -0.09 -16.16 8.24
N GLY A 172 0.81 -15.16 8.31
CA GLY A 172 2.14 -15.27 8.90
C GLY A 172 3.21 -15.89 8.00
N GLU A 173 2.87 -16.31 6.77
CA GLU A 173 3.84 -16.85 5.81
C GLU A 173 4.81 -15.77 5.33
N ILE A 174 6.10 -16.11 5.20
CA ILE A 174 7.14 -15.19 4.72
C ILE A 174 7.79 -15.79 3.46
N ARG A 175 7.41 -15.23 2.31
CA ARG A 175 7.48 -15.86 0.98
C ARG A 175 8.82 -15.66 0.26
N PHE A 176 9.88 -16.19 0.88
CA PHE A 176 11.26 -16.01 0.41
C PHE A 176 11.56 -16.69 -0.93
N ASP A 177 10.92 -17.82 -1.23
CA ASP A 177 11.18 -18.58 -2.47
C ASP A 177 10.53 -17.91 -3.68
N GLU A 178 9.31 -17.39 -3.57
CA GLU A 178 8.72 -16.60 -4.66
C GLU A 178 9.37 -15.21 -4.76
N LEU A 179 9.89 -14.64 -3.67
CA LEU A 179 10.73 -13.43 -3.75
C LEU A 179 12.02 -13.70 -4.54
N LEU A 180 12.67 -14.86 -4.36
CA LEU A 180 13.83 -15.27 -5.16
C LEU A 180 13.45 -15.48 -6.64
N ASN A 181 12.34 -16.18 -6.91
CA ASN A 181 11.84 -16.33 -8.29
C ASN A 181 11.47 -14.98 -8.93
N TYR A 182 10.96 -14.03 -8.14
CA TYR A 182 10.67 -12.67 -8.60
C TYR A 182 11.95 -11.87 -8.89
N SER A 183 12.90 -11.86 -7.96
CA SER A 183 14.25 -11.27 -8.06
C SER A 183 14.98 -11.73 -9.32
N ASN A 184 15.00 -13.05 -9.57
CA ASN A 184 15.61 -13.65 -10.75
C ASN A 184 14.89 -13.22 -12.05
N LYS A 185 13.55 -13.13 -12.04
CA LYS A 185 12.75 -12.71 -13.21
C LYS A 185 12.97 -11.25 -13.60
N ILE A 186 13.26 -10.37 -12.64
CA ILE A 186 13.56 -8.95 -12.87
C ILE A 186 15.07 -8.65 -12.98
N ASN A 187 15.92 -9.68 -12.80
CA ASN A 187 17.38 -9.57 -12.76
C ASN A 187 17.90 -8.49 -11.80
N CYS A 188 17.39 -8.46 -10.56
CA CYS A 188 17.79 -7.46 -9.56
C CYS A 188 17.97 -8.10 -8.17
N SER A 189 19.20 -8.11 -7.67
CA SER A 189 19.55 -8.60 -6.33
C SER A 189 19.45 -7.54 -5.22
N TYR A 190 19.35 -6.25 -5.55
CA TYR A 190 19.25 -5.16 -4.55
C TYR A 190 17.80 -4.74 -4.33
N VAL A 191 17.34 -4.81 -3.09
CA VAL A 191 15.95 -4.52 -2.74
C VAL A 191 15.86 -3.62 -1.51
N TYR A 192 14.72 -2.93 -1.37
CA TYR A 192 14.37 -2.16 -0.20
C TYR A 192 13.10 -2.74 0.43
N ALA A 193 13.07 -2.89 1.75
CA ALA A 193 11.92 -3.44 2.47
C ALA A 193 11.06 -2.33 3.07
N SER A 194 9.77 -2.59 3.24
CA SER A 194 8.88 -1.76 4.05
C SER A 194 7.93 -2.60 4.90
N GLU A 195 7.64 -2.11 6.10
CA GLU A 195 6.64 -2.66 7.02
C GLU A 195 5.62 -1.57 7.36
N ASP A 196 4.33 -1.91 7.34
CA ASP A 196 3.24 -0.96 7.66
C ASP A 196 1.97 -1.72 8.07
N CYS A 197 1.03 -1.04 8.73
CA CYS A 197 -0.22 -1.63 9.24
C CYS A 197 -1.47 -0.91 8.69
N THR A 198 -2.57 -1.65 8.47
CA THR A 198 -3.88 -1.05 8.17
C THR A 198 -5.00 -1.70 8.98
N ALA A 199 -6.05 -0.93 9.29
CA ALA A 199 -7.21 -1.42 10.01
C ALA A 199 -8.06 -2.38 9.16
N VAL A 200 -8.51 -3.46 9.79
CA VAL A 200 -9.31 -4.54 9.19
C VAL A 200 -10.57 -4.83 9.99
N ILE A 201 -11.55 -5.45 9.34
CA ILE A 201 -12.79 -5.87 10.01
C ILE A 201 -12.47 -7.10 10.87
N SER A 202 -12.43 -6.94 12.20
CA SER A 202 -12.13 -7.98 13.19
C SER A 202 -13.14 -9.14 13.15
N LYS A 203 -12.81 -10.19 12.40
CA LYS A 203 -13.70 -11.31 12.11
C LYS A 203 -12.89 -12.59 11.98
N ILE A 204 -13.35 -13.65 12.66
CA ILE A 204 -12.78 -15.00 12.51
C ILE A 204 -13.38 -15.67 11.28
N HIS A 205 -12.54 -16.36 10.51
CA HIS A 205 -12.92 -17.18 9.35
C HIS A 205 -12.31 -18.58 9.46
N TYR A 206 -12.99 -19.61 8.97
CA TYR A 206 -12.43 -20.95 8.86
C TYR A 206 -11.95 -21.21 7.43
N ASP A 207 -10.65 -21.39 7.25
CA ASP A 207 -10.10 -21.78 5.95
C ASP A 207 -10.15 -23.28 5.74
N VAL A 208 -10.72 -23.67 4.60
CA VAL A 208 -10.96 -25.06 4.21
C VAL A 208 -9.72 -25.73 3.62
N GLU A 209 -8.76 -24.95 3.09
CA GLU A 209 -7.55 -25.47 2.44
C GLU A 209 -6.46 -25.77 3.49
N SER A 210 -6.24 -24.87 4.46
CA SER A 210 -5.28 -25.05 5.57
C SER A 210 -5.86 -25.76 6.80
N ASN A 211 -7.18 -25.97 6.88
CA ASN A 211 -7.91 -26.40 8.09
C ASN A 211 -7.71 -25.48 9.32
N SER A 212 -7.41 -24.20 9.12
CA SER A 212 -7.10 -23.24 10.19
C SER A 212 -8.14 -22.13 10.37
N PHE A 213 -8.09 -21.44 11.49
CA PHE A 213 -8.93 -20.29 11.82
C PHE A 213 -8.12 -18.99 11.70
N ILE A 214 -8.55 -18.10 10.81
CA ILE A 214 -7.85 -16.87 10.42
C ILE A 214 -8.53 -15.68 11.12
N GLY A 215 -7.74 -14.67 11.52
CA GLY A 215 -8.25 -13.41 12.09
C GLY A 215 -8.16 -13.28 13.63
N PHE A 216 -7.61 -14.28 14.32
CA PHE A 216 -7.03 -14.11 15.66
C PHE A 216 -5.65 -13.44 15.56
N CYS A 217 -5.15 -12.84 16.64
CA CYS A 217 -3.79 -12.30 16.70
C CYS A 217 -2.77 -13.43 16.92
N PRO A 218 -1.93 -13.81 15.94
CA PRO A 218 -0.94 -14.87 16.11
C PRO A 218 0.17 -14.48 17.10
N GLU A 219 0.67 -15.48 17.82
CA GLU A 219 1.79 -15.37 18.74
C GLU A 219 3.09 -15.07 17.98
N LEU A 220 3.75 -13.97 18.35
CA LEU A 220 4.96 -13.46 17.71
C LEU A 220 6.24 -13.95 18.39
N LYS A 221 6.80 -15.05 17.91
CA LYS A 221 8.06 -15.62 18.42
C LYS A 221 9.24 -14.84 17.85
N ASN A 222 9.91 -14.05 18.69
CA ASN A 222 10.92 -13.05 18.29
C ASN A 222 10.42 -12.12 17.16
N GLY A 223 9.13 -11.73 17.22
CA GLY A 223 8.49 -10.89 16.20
C GLY A 223 8.01 -11.62 14.95
N ILE A 224 8.30 -12.91 14.80
CA ILE A 224 7.80 -13.71 13.67
C ILE A 224 6.48 -14.39 14.06
N PRO A 225 5.39 -14.21 13.28
CA PRO A 225 4.11 -14.86 13.54
C PRO A 225 4.19 -16.38 13.35
N SER A 226 3.43 -17.11 14.18
CA SER A 226 3.31 -18.56 14.06
C SER A 226 2.33 -18.95 12.93
N ILE A 227 2.87 -19.41 11.80
CA ILE A 227 2.08 -19.87 10.63
C ILE A 227 1.07 -20.95 11.05
N ARG A 228 -0.19 -20.80 10.61
CA ARG A 228 -1.32 -21.74 10.86
C ARG A 228 -1.57 -22.07 12.35
N GLN A 229 -1.20 -21.19 13.28
CA GLN A 229 -1.29 -21.45 14.73
C GLN A 229 -2.65 -22.00 15.21
N TYR A 230 -3.76 -21.47 14.69
CA TYR A 230 -5.10 -21.84 15.11
C TYR A 230 -5.65 -22.98 14.24
N GLN A 231 -5.15 -24.20 14.45
CA GLN A 231 -5.65 -25.44 13.86
C GLN A 231 -6.20 -26.35 14.97
N THR A 232 -7.48 -26.73 14.88
CA THR A 232 -8.08 -27.71 15.80
C THR A 232 -9.20 -28.49 15.13
N ASP A 233 -9.38 -29.75 15.55
CA ASP A 233 -10.51 -30.63 15.22
C ASP A 233 -11.49 -30.79 16.42
N ASP A 234 -11.30 -30.05 17.52
CA ASP A 234 -12.26 -29.93 18.63
C ASP A 234 -12.98 -28.56 18.66
N PHE A 235 -14.24 -28.59 19.11
CA PHE A 235 -15.07 -27.40 19.27
C PHE A 235 -14.75 -26.59 20.54
N PHE A 236 -14.38 -27.23 21.66
CA PHE A 236 -14.09 -26.50 22.90
C PHE A 236 -12.78 -25.72 22.82
N GLU A 237 -11.76 -26.24 22.14
CA GLU A 237 -10.53 -25.48 21.89
C GLU A 237 -10.81 -24.20 21.08
N LEU A 238 -11.65 -24.27 20.04
CA LEU A 238 -12.09 -23.09 19.30
C LEU A 238 -12.89 -22.11 20.19
N GLU A 239 -13.79 -22.63 21.03
CA GLU A 239 -14.58 -21.82 21.96
C GLU A 239 -13.68 -21.08 22.96
N LYS A 240 -12.70 -21.78 23.55
CA LYS A 240 -11.66 -21.22 24.42
C LYS A 240 -10.83 -20.13 23.74
N TRP A 241 -10.53 -20.26 22.44
CA TRP A 241 -9.87 -19.20 21.68
C TRP A 241 -10.75 -17.96 21.49
N PHE A 242 -12.07 -18.12 21.32
CA PHE A 242 -12.99 -16.98 21.21
C PHE A 242 -13.09 -16.13 22.48
N ASP A 243 -12.84 -16.73 23.65
CA ASP A 243 -12.87 -16.05 24.95
C ASP A 243 -11.49 -15.50 25.39
N ILE A 244 -10.39 -16.21 25.09
CA ILE A 244 -9.03 -15.85 25.56
C ILE A 244 -8.20 -15.10 24.51
N VAL A 245 -8.37 -15.39 23.21
CA VAL A 245 -7.49 -14.88 22.15
C VAL A 245 -8.08 -13.63 21.49
N LYS A 246 -7.31 -12.54 21.50
CA LYS A 246 -7.69 -11.29 20.83
C LYS A 246 -7.92 -11.50 19.33
N LYS A 247 -8.91 -10.78 18.80
CA LYS A 247 -9.21 -10.70 17.37
C LYS A 247 -8.36 -9.60 16.75
N SER A 248 -7.82 -9.86 15.57
CA SER A 248 -6.98 -8.89 14.85
C SER A 248 -7.79 -7.65 14.45
N THR A 249 -7.31 -6.48 14.85
CA THR A 249 -7.89 -5.16 14.52
C THR A 249 -7.14 -4.49 13.39
N LEU A 250 -5.85 -4.81 13.23
CA LEU A 250 -5.02 -4.43 12.11
C LEU A 250 -4.54 -5.67 11.35
N VAL A 251 -4.06 -5.47 10.12
CA VAL A 251 -3.13 -6.39 9.43
C VAL A 251 -1.81 -5.66 9.21
N ASN A 252 -0.72 -6.31 9.58
CA ASN A 252 0.65 -5.89 9.28
C ASN A 252 1.09 -6.56 7.97
N ILE A 253 1.81 -5.83 7.10
CA ILE A 253 2.36 -6.38 5.87
C ILE A 253 3.84 -6.02 5.66
N HIS A 254 4.55 -6.95 5.04
CA HIS A 254 5.95 -6.81 4.63
C HIS A 254 6.02 -6.75 3.12
N THR A 255 6.57 -5.67 2.58
CA THR A 255 6.74 -5.54 1.13
C THR A 255 8.21 -5.31 0.77
N VAL A 256 8.59 -5.75 -0.42
CA VAL A 256 9.96 -5.68 -0.93
C VAL A 256 9.94 -5.03 -2.31
N GLN A 257 10.49 -3.82 -2.40
CA GLN A 257 10.60 -3.02 -3.61
C GLN A 257 12.00 -3.21 -4.24
N PRO A 258 12.10 -3.72 -5.47
CA PRO A 258 13.38 -3.80 -6.19
C PRO A 258 13.98 -2.41 -6.45
N ILE A 259 15.30 -2.31 -6.29
CA ILE A 259 16.07 -1.08 -6.56
C ILE A 259 16.57 -1.14 -8.00
N THR A 260 15.75 -0.59 -8.90
CA THR A 260 15.98 -0.58 -10.35
C THR A 260 15.54 0.75 -10.98
N ARG A 261 16.14 1.15 -12.11
CA ARG A 261 15.63 2.26 -12.93
C ARG A 261 14.28 1.96 -13.55
N GLU A 262 14.08 0.71 -13.96
CA GLU A 262 12.80 0.25 -14.50
C GLU A 262 11.75 0.17 -13.39
N ARG A 263 10.49 0.40 -13.73
CA ARG A 263 9.42 0.48 -12.74
C ARG A 263 8.90 -0.91 -12.34
N SER A 264 9.72 -1.68 -11.64
CA SER A 264 9.31 -2.94 -11.02
C SER A 264 8.28 -2.70 -9.91
N PRO A 265 7.17 -3.46 -9.85
CA PRO A 265 6.23 -3.37 -8.73
C PRO A 265 6.84 -3.92 -7.43
N PRO A 266 6.33 -3.51 -6.25
CA PRO A 266 6.70 -4.13 -5.00
C PRO A 266 6.13 -5.55 -4.89
N PHE A 267 6.88 -6.43 -4.23
CA PHE A 267 6.47 -7.79 -3.90
C PHE A 267 5.90 -7.84 -2.48
N LEU A 268 4.73 -8.46 -2.28
CA LEU A 268 4.17 -8.69 -0.95
C LEU A 268 4.77 -9.98 -0.36
N LEU A 269 5.68 -9.80 0.59
CA LEU A 269 6.48 -10.85 1.22
C LEU A 269 5.74 -11.58 2.35
N SER A 270 4.97 -10.85 3.16
CA SER A 270 4.17 -11.42 4.27
C SER A 270 2.97 -10.56 4.62
N ALA A 271 1.96 -11.17 5.24
CA ALA A 271 0.82 -10.50 5.85
C ALA A 271 0.30 -11.30 7.06
N PHE A 272 -0.03 -10.63 8.17
CA PHE A 272 -0.64 -11.25 9.35
C PHE A 272 -1.44 -10.25 10.20
N GLY A 273 -2.50 -10.72 10.85
CA GLY A 273 -3.29 -9.91 11.77
C GLY A 273 -2.52 -9.48 13.02
N THR A 274 -2.90 -8.35 13.64
CA THR A 274 -2.31 -7.89 14.91
C THR A 274 -3.28 -6.96 15.66
N ASP A 275 -3.05 -6.81 16.96
CA ASP A 275 -3.68 -5.83 17.86
C ASP A 275 -2.80 -4.58 18.10
N ASN A 276 -1.73 -4.42 17.32
CA ASN A 276 -0.73 -3.35 17.38
C ASN A 276 0.25 -3.39 18.57
N GLN A 277 0.13 -4.35 19.51
CA GLN A 277 0.93 -4.41 20.75
C GLN A 277 2.36 -4.99 20.57
N THR A 278 2.99 -4.73 19.42
CA THR A 278 4.34 -5.24 19.10
C THR A 278 5.43 -4.26 19.52
N THR A 279 6.35 -4.68 20.38
CA THR A 279 7.48 -3.85 20.84
C THR A 279 8.52 -3.59 19.74
N SER A 280 9.30 -2.51 19.90
CA SER A 280 10.41 -2.16 18.99
C SER A 280 11.47 -3.25 18.85
N ILE A 281 11.74 -4.01 19.92
CA ILE A 281 12.69 -5.13 19.89
C ILE A 281 12.12 -6.25 19.02
N SER A 282 10.83 -6.57 19.18
CA SER A 282 10.11 -7.57 18.37
C SER A 282 10.11 -7.21 16.88
N ILE A 283 9.88 -5.93 16.54
CA ILE A 283 10.02 -5.39 15.18
C ILE A 283 11.45 -5.58 14.65
N LEU A 284 12.47 -5.23 15.43
CA LEU A 284 13.86 -5.34 14.99
C LEU A 284 14.30 -6.81 14.79
N CYS A 285 13.89 -7.72 15.66
CA CYS A 285 14.09 -9.15 15.48
C CYS A 285 13.44 -9.68 14.19
N ARG A 286 12.23 -9.21 13.86
CA ARG A 286 11.55 -9.51 12.59
C ARG A 286 12.33 -8.98 11.38
N TRP A 287 12.83 -7.75 11.41
CA TRP A 287 13.66 -7.19 10.32
C TRP A 287 14.98 -7.94 10.15
N LEU A 288 15.65 -8.32 11.24
CA LEU A 288 16.86 -9.13 11.21
C LEU A 288 16.60 -10.51 10.59
N PHE A 289 15.52 -11.20 10.98
CA PHE A 289 15.16 -12.49 10.39
C PHE A 289 14.88 -12.40 8.88
N ILE A 290 14.13 -11.37 8.44
CA ILE A 290 13.85 -11.11 7.02
C ILE A 290 15.16 -10.82 6.27
N TYR A 291 16.07 -10.06 6.88
CA TYR A 291 17.39 -9.74 6.35
C TYR A 291 18.28 -10.99 6.18
N GLU A 292 18.44 -11.84 7.19
CA GLU A 292 19.23 -13.07 7.10
C GLU A 292 18.73 -14.01 5.98
N LYS A 293 17.40 -14.18 5.91
CA LYS A 293 16.77 -15.09 4.95
C LYS A 293 16.88 -14.59 3.52
N CYS A 294 16.71 -13.28 3.29
CA CYS A 294 16.98 -12.68 1.98
C CYS A 294 18.48 -12.79 1.61
N HIS A 295 19.39 -12.50 2.54
CA HIS A 295 20.83 -12.57 2.28
C HIS A 295 21.28 -14.00 1.94
N THR A 296 20.76 -15.02 2.64
CA THR A 296 20.97 -16.45 2.34
C THR A 296 20.55 -16.81 0.91
N ASN A 297 19.50 -16.17 0.40
CA ASN A 297 19.00 -16.34 -0.98
C ASN A 297 19.68 -15.41 -2.00
N ASN A 298 20.84 -14.81 -1.68
CA ASN A 298 21.57 -13.82 -2.49
C ASN A 298 20.79 -12.51 -2.79
N ILE A 299 19.75 -12.19 -2.01
CA ILE A 299 18.98 -10.96 -2.13
C ILE A 299 19.47 -9.96 -1.08
N ARG A 300 20.06 -8.85 -1.54
CA ARG A 300 20.55 -7.79 -0.66
C ARG A 300 19.44 -6.81 -0.31
N ILE A 301 18.93 -6.90 0.92
CA ILE A 301 18.18 -5.80 1.52
C ILE A 301 19.16 -4.64 1.82
N VAL A 302 18.89 -3.48 1.24
CA VAL A 302 19.64 -2.23 1.48
C VAL A 302 19.12 -1.52 2.73
N GLY A 303 17.83 -1.63 3.03
CA GLY A 303 17.22 -1.03 4.21
C GLY A 303 15.75 -1.37 4.40
N PHE A 304 15.20 -0.88 5.51
CA PHE A 304 13.80 -0.99 5.90
C PHE A 304 13.19 0.41 6.05
N SER A 305 11.93 0.55 5.64
CA SER A 305 11.12 1.74 5.93
C SER A 305 9.80 1.38 6.60
N SER A 306 9.23 2.38 7.27
CA SER A 306 7.91 2.27 7.89
C SER A 306 7.30 3.66 8.04
N ASP A 307 6.12 3.71 8.64
CA ASP A 307 5.49 4.95 9.07
C ASP A 307 6.30 5.63 10.21
N ALA A 308 5.77 6.72 10.75
CA ALA A 308 6.41 7.49 11.82
C ALA A 308 5.95 7.13 13.24
N ASP A 309 5.36 5.95 13.49
CA ASP A 309 5.08 5.44 14.84
C ASP A 309 6.37 5.40 15.69
N PRO A 310 6.35 5.93 16.94
CA PRO A 310 7.48 5.87 17.86
C PRO A 310 8.13 4.49 17.99
N LYS A 311 7.38 3.38 17.90
CA LYS A 311 7.91 2.02 18.05
C LYS A 311 8.75 1.56 16.85
N PHE A 312 8.35 1.92 15.63
CA PHE A 312 9.16 1.69 14.43
C PHE A 312 10.40 2.58 14.44
N LEU A 313 10.27 3.84 14.86
CA LEU A 313 11.40 4.76 15.01
C LEU A 313 12.42 4.29 16.07
N LYS A 314 11.98 3.80 17.24
CA LYS A 314 12.84 3.19 18.28
C LYS A 314 13.54 1.93 17.74
N ALA A 315 12.86 1.11 16.93
CA ALA A 315 13.50 -0.02 16.23
C ALA A 315 14.57 0.41 15.21
N MET A 316 14.29 1.42 14.39
CA MET A 316 15.26 1.99 13.43
C MET A 316 16.49 2.58 14.13
N ARG A 317 16.31 3.25 15.28
CA ARG A 317 17.39 3.80 16.09
C ARG A 317 18.29 2.70 16.67
N LEU A 318 17.69 1.67 17.26
CA LEU A 318 18.41 0.48 17.75
C LEU A 318 19.18 -0.24 16.64
N ALA A 319 18.57 -0.39 15.45
CA ALA A 319 19.19 -1.02 14.29
C ALA A 319 20.44 -0.26 13.82
N THR A 320 20.33 1.07 13.70
CA THR A 320 21.33 1.94 13.05
C THR A 320 22.34 2.58 14.01
N GLY A 321 22.11 2.48 15.33
CA GLY A 321 22.95 3.08 16.36
C GLY A 321 22.70 4.58 16.60
N TYR A 322 21.59 5.15 16.12
CA TYR A 322 21.28 6.58 16.29
C TYR A 322 20.83 6.88 17.72
N PHE A 323 21.80 7.23 18.57
CA PHE A 323 21.63 7.45 20.01
C PHE A 323 20.81 6.32 20.68
N SER A 324 21.08 5.06 20.34
CA SER A 324 20.41 3.90 20.93
C SER A 324 21.19 2.63 20.60
N GLN A 325 21.20 1.65 21.49
CA GLN A 325 22.01 0.45 21.35
C GLN A 325 21.28 -0.78 21.91
N LEU A 326 21.29 -1.89 21.16
CA LEU A 326 20.89 -3.18 21.71
C LEU A 326 21.93 -3.67 22.72
N PRO A 327 21.56 -4.01 23.96
CA PRO A 327 22.45 -4.72 24.86
C PRO A 327 22.76 -6.11 24.28
N ASN A 328 24.01 -6.55 24.42
CA ASN A 328 24.50 -7.91 24.12
C ASN A 328 24.37 -8.40 22.64
N VAL A 329 23.89 -7.59 21.69
CA VAL A 329 23.77 -7.96 20.27
C VAL A 329 24.74 -7.17 19.39
N SER A 330 25.78 -7.83 18.87
CA SER A 330 26.71 -7.20 17.92
C SER A 330 26.21 -7.27 16.48
N LEU A 331 25.42 -6.28 16.07
CA LEU A 331 25.00 -6.08 14.67
C LEU A 331 26.15 -5.75 13.70
N LEU A 332 27.36 -5.46 14.24
CA LEU A 332 28.48 -4.89 13.48
C LEU A 332 29.57 -5.90 13.08
N ASN A 333 29.63 -7.06 13.73
CA ASN A 333 30.70 -8.06 13.53
C ASN A 333 30.35 -8.99 12.36
N ARG A 334 30.20 -8.43 11.16
CA ARG A 334 29.64 -9.12 9.99
C ARG A 334 30.38 -8.79 8.69
N ALA A 335 30.50 -9.78 7.81
CA ALA A 335 31.14 -9.63 6.51
C ALA A 335 30.28 -8.87 5.48
N ASP A 336 28.96 -8.93 5.64
CA ASP A 336 27.95 -8.35 4.75
C ASP A 336 27.53 -6.93 5.19
N ILE A 337 28.42 -6.14 5.76
CA ILE A 337 28.09 -4.82 6.32
C ILE A 337 28.29 -3.68 5.33
N LEU A 338 27.40 -2.68 5.35
CA LEU A 338 27.56 -1.43 4.62
C LEU A 338 28.53 -0.52 5.41
N GLU A 339 29.80 -0.56 5.04
CA GLU A 339 30.84 0.33 5.58
C GLU A 339 31.16 1.47 4.61
N THR A 340 31.31 2.69 5.09
CA THR A 340 31.85 3.82 4.32
C THR A 340 32.71 4.73 5.20
N GLN A 341 33.61 5.51 4.59
CA GLN A 341 34.45 6.44 5.33
C GLN A 341 33.67 7.73 5.60
N ILE A 342 33.66 8.15 6.87
CA ILE A 342 33.08 9.42 7.31
C ILE A 342 34.25 10.31 7.75
N PRO A 343 34.46 11.49 7.17
CA PRO A 343 35.48 12.43 7.62
C PRO A 343 35.27 12.85 9.08
N ASN A 344 36.34 12.75 9.89
CA ASN A 344 36.33 13.16 11.30
C ASN A 344 36.03 14.66 11.51
N SER A 345 36.05 15.47 10.45
CA SER A 345 35.63 16.88 10.44
C SER A 345 34.11 17.06 10.57
N TRP A 346 33.31 16.05 10.22
CA TRP A 346 31.85 16.15 10.17
C TRP A 346 31.19 15.97 11.54
N THR A 347 31.43 16.93 12.42
CA THR A 347 30.72 17.12 13.70
C THR A 347 29.19 17.10 13.57
N TRP A 348 28.67 17.38 12.38
CA TRP A 348 27.25 17.42 12.05
C TRP A 348 26.64 16.06 11.72
N PHE A 349 27.46 15.04 11.43
CA PHE A 349 27.02 13.68 11.10
C PHE A 349 27.02 12.81 12.36
N TYR A 350 25.92 12.12 12.64
CA TYR A 350 25.72 11.41 13.93
C TYR A 350 25.62 9.88 13.78
N MET A 351 25.77 9.33 12.58
CA MET A 351 25.74 7.88 12.38
C MET A 351 27.14 7.29 12.38
N ARG A 352 27.28 6.10 12.97
CA ARG A 352 28.46 5.24 12.82
C ARG A 352 28.73 4.89 11.34
N SER A 353 30.00 4.68 11.00
CA SER A 353 30.52 4.34 9.66
C SER A 353 30.11 2.96 9.13
N LYS A 354 29.50 2.12 9.97
CA LYS A 354 29.09 0.75 9.65
C LYS A 354 27.60 0.55 9.91
N GLN A 355 26.87 0.08 8.91
CA GLN A 355 25.44 -0.19 9.00
C GLN A 355 25.13 -1.55 8.40
N LEU A 356 24.36 -2.39 9.11
CA LEU A 356 23.92 -3.67 8.55
C LEU A 356 22.94 -3.43 7.38
N PHE A 357 21.97 -2.56 7.64
CA PHE A 357 21.01 -2.04 6.69
C PHE A 357 20.62 -0.60 7.07
N LEU A 358 20.06 0.15 6.14
CA LEU A 358 19.64 1.54 6.34
C LEU A 358 18.17 1.63 6.79
N CYS A 359 17.75 2.75 7.39
CA CYS A 359 16.39 2.92 7.89
C CYS A 359 15.77 4.26 7.48
N PHE A 360 14.69 4.24 6.70
CA PHE A 360 13.97 5.46 6.28
C PHE A 360 12.58 5.57 6.90
N GLN A 361 12.26 6.79 7.31
CA GLN A 361 10.95 7.23 7.77
C GLN A 361 10.15 7.78 6.60
N ASP A 362 8.90 7.35 6.43
CA ASP A 362 8.07 7.76 5.29
C ASP A 362 7.85 9.30 5.23
N GLY A 363 8.27 9.91 4.11
CA GLY A 363 8.25 11.37 3.94
C GLY A 363 6.87 12.00 3.87
N ILE A 364 5.83 11.23 3.50
CA ILE A 364 4.44 11.69 3.50
C ILE A 364 3.90 11.72 4.94
N HIS A 365 4.15 10.67 5.72
CA HIS A 365 3.80 10.62 7.14
C HIS A 365 4.56 11.66 7.97
N LEU A 366 5.83 11.94 7.64
CA LEU A 366 6.59 13.02 8.27
C LEU A 366 5.97 14.39 7.98
N ALA A 367 5.56 14.66 6.74
CA ALA A 367 4.89 15.91 6.36
C ALA A 367 3.50 16.05 7.01
N THR A 368 2.70 14.98 7.12
CA THR A 368 1.40 15.04 7.82
C THR A 368 1.58 15.19 9.33
N LYS A 369 2.59 14.60 9.97
CA LYS A 369 2.90 14.87 11.38
C LYS A 369 3.29 16.33 11.64
N LEU A 370 4.04 16.97 10.74
CA LEU A 370 4.30 18.42 10.81
C LEU A 370 3.00 19.24 10.68
N ARG A 371 2.16 18.97 9.67
CA ARG A 371 0.84 19.63 9.54
C ARG A 371 -0.01 19.46 10.81
N ASN A 372 -0.11 18.24 11.32
CA ASN A 372 -0.96 17.95 12.49
C ASN A 372 -0.41 18.62 13.77
N ARG A 373 0.92 18.80 13.90
CA ARG A 373 1.51 19.54 15.02
C ARG A 373 1.22 21.04 14.96
N LEU A 374 1.23 21.66 13.76
CA LEU A 374 0.78 23.05 13.55
C LEU A 374 -0.71 23.25 13.88
N LEU A 375 -1.53 22.22 13.64
CA LEU A 375 -2.98 22.25 13.88
C LEU A 375 -3.40 21.81 15.29
N SER A 376 -2.47 21.35 16.13
CA SER A 376 -2.79 20.80 17.45
C SER A 376 -3.06 21.89 18.49
N LYS A 377 -4.11 21.68 19.31
CA LYS A 377 -4.46 22.57 20.43
C LYS A 377 -3.51 22.44 21.63
N THR A 378 -2.72 21.37 21.71
CA THR A 378 -1.74 21.15 22.80
C THR A 378 -0.37 21.76 22.49
N ALA A 379 -0.14 22.19 21.25
CA ALA A 379 1.09 22.83 20.82
C ALA A 379 1.03 24.36 21.01
N SER A 380 2.11 24.95 21.51
CA SER A 380 2.32 26.40 21.64
C SER A 380 3.66 26.76 21.00
N LEU A 381 3.77 26.45 19.70
CA LEU A 381 5.00 26.52 18.92
C LEU A 381 5.58 27.95 18.85
N VAL A 382 6.88 28.10 19.16
CA VAL A 382 7.57 29.40 19.16
C VAL A 382 8.97 29.31 18.55
N MET A 383 9.34 30.27 17.71
CA MET A 383 10.68 30.44 17.17
C MET A 383 11.14 31.88 17.41
N GLY A 384 12.23 32.07 18.15
CA GLY A 384 12.73 33.41 18.43
C GLY A 384 11.77 34.26 19.29
N ASN A 385 11.45 35.45 18.77
CA ASN A 385 10.46 36.35 19.36
C ASN A 385 9.05 36.15 18.79
N TYR A 386 8.86 35.14 17.93
CA TYR A 386 7.66 34.94 17.12
C TYR A 386 6.95 33.62 17.47
N HIS A 387 5.62 33.62 17.31
CA HIS A 387 4.78 32.42 17.44
C HIS A 387 4.51 31.80 16.07
N ILE A 388 4.39 30.48 16.03
CA ILE A 388 3.90 29.75 14.85
C ILE A 388 2.39 29.55 15.04
N SER A 389 1.56 29.92 14.06
CA SER A 389 0.11 29.84 14.21
C SER A 389 -0.66 29.50 12.93
N VAL A 390 -1.61 28.58 13.05
CA VAL A 390 -2.67 28.38 12.04
C VAL A 390 -3.51 29.65 11.82
N LYS A 391 -3.54 30.58 12.78
CA LYS A 391 -4.23 31.88 12.63
C LYS A 391 -3.65 32.71 11.49
N ASP A 392 -2.37 32.55 11.15
CA ASP A 392 -1.75 33.29 10.05
C ASP A 392 -2.31 32.80 8.71
N LEU A 393 -2.47 31.47 8.55
CA LEU A 393 -3.11 30.86 7.39
C LEU A 393 -4.62 31.19 7.32
N GLN A 394 -5.30 31.25 8.46
CA GLN A 394 -6.70 31.72 8.54
C GLN A 394 -6.81 33.18 8.06
N ASN A 395 -5.95 34.07 8.56
CA ASN A 395 -5.90 35.47 8.15
C ASN A 395 -5.62 35.62 6.65
N LEU A 396 -4.78 34.77 6.04
CA LEU A 396 -4.62 34.75 4.58
C LEU A 396 -5.90 34.34 3.86
N ILE A 397 -6.57 33.26 4.29
CA ILE A 397 -7.82 32.77 3.68
C ILE A 397 -8.94 33.81 3.74
N ASP A 398 -9.01 34.60 4.83
CA ASP A 398 -10.09 35.57 5.04
C ASP A 398 -9.81 36.95 4.41
N ASN A 399 -8.54 37.34 4.20
CA ASN A 399 -8.16 38.71 3.80
C ASN A 399 -7.37 38.83 2.49
N ARG A 400 -6.97 37.72 1.85
CA ARG A 400 -6.30 37.71 0.53
C ARG A 400 -7.16 37.02 -0.52
N SER A 401 -6.80 37.19 -1.79
CA SER A 401 -7.54 36.56 -2.89
C SER A 401 -7.13 35.09 -3.02
N LYS A 402 -8.11 34.18 -3.07
CA LYS A 402 -7.86 32.75 -3.31
C LYS A 402 -7.03 32.48 -4.58
N LEU A 403 -7.03 33.38 -5.56
CA LEU A 403 -6.21 33.25 -6.76
C LEU A 403 -4.69 33.41 -6.48
N GLU A 404 -4.33 34.08 -5.39
CA GLU A 404 -2.93 34.29 -4.96
C GLU A 404 -2.40 33.05 -4.24
N HIS A 405 -3.13 32.57 -3.21
CA HIS A 405 -2.66 31.56 -2.26
C HIS A 405 -3.30 30.16 -2.43
N ASN A 406 -4.41 30.02 -3.17
CA ASN A 406 -5.13 28.76 -3.47
C ASN A 406 -5.56 27.89 -2.26
N LEU A 407 -5.61 28.46 -1.05
CA LEU A 407 -6.09 27.78 0.14
C LEU A 407 -7.61 27.87 0.27
N VAL A 408 -8.19 26.93 1.02
CA VAL A 408 -9.56 27.01 1.58
C VAL A 408 -9.55 26.54 3.04
N LEU A 409 -10.59 26.90 3.80
CA LEU A 409 -10.71 26.54 5.24
C LEU A 409 -10.50 25.04 5.51
N SER A 410 -10.94 24.15 4.61
CA SER A 410 -10.76 22.71 4.75
C SER A 410 -9.29 22.26 4.75
N ASP A 411 -8.36 23.06 4.23
CA ASP A 411 -6.94 22.72 4.22
C ASP A 411 -6.29 22.82 5.60
N ILE A 412 -6.83 23.69 6.46
CA ILE A 412 -6.42 23.89 7.86
C ILE A 412 -7.33 23.17 8.87
N PHE A 413 -8.28 22.35 8.42
CA PHE A 413 -9.12 21.54 9.32
C PHE A 413 -8.45 20.22 9.73
N VAL A 414 -8.47 19.94 11.03
CA VAL A 414 -7.78 18.79 11.66
C VAL A 414 -8.54 17.46 11.49
N LYS A 415 -9.80 17.49 11.02
CA LYS A 415 -10.68 16.31 10.94
C LYS A 415 -10.10 15.19 10.06
N ASP A 416 -9.33 15.55 9.04
CA ASP A 416 -8.50 14.61 8.31
C ASP A 416 -7.02 14.84 8.66
N ARG A 417 -6.48 13.91 9.45
CA ARG A 417 -5.08 13.85 9.88
C ARG A 417 -4.14 13.26 8.82
N GLN A 418 -4.67 12.55 7.82
CA GLN A 418 -3.90 11.90 6.74
C GLN A 418 -3.86 12.75 5.45
N ASN A 419 -4.54 13.90 5.43
CA ASN A 419 -4.61 14.82 4.29
C ASN A 419 -3.26 15.45 3.89
N TYR A 420 -2.48 14.70 3.12
CA TYR A 420 -1.23 15.14 2.52
C TYR A 420 -1.43 16.22 1.43
N ALA A 421 -2.58 16.21 0.73
CA ALA A 421 -2.86 17.22 -0.30
C ALA A 421 -2.92 18.64 0.27
N SER A 422 -3.44 18.80 1.49
CA SER A 422 -3.43 20.09 2.19
C SER A 422 -2.05 20.44 2.76
N CYS A 423 -1.19 19.47 3.09
CA CYS A 423 0.23 19.73 3.41
C CYS A 423 0.92 20.47 2.25
N LEU A 424 0.80 19.94 1.03
CA LEU A 424 1.37 20.53 -0.19
C LEU A 424 0.91 21.98 -0.44
N LYS A 425 -0.36 22.27 -0.14
CA LYS A 425 -0.94 23.61 -0.33
C LYS A 425 -0.43 24.62 0.70
N ILE A 426 -0.49 24.29 1.99
CA ILE A 426 -0.10 25.24 3.06
C ILE A 426 1.40 25.54 3.04
N SER A 427 2.22 24.63 2.50
CA SER A 427 3.65 24.85 2.26
C SER A 427 3.97 25.16 0.79
N SER A 428 3.01 25.68 0.01
CA SER A 428 3.26 26.05 -1.39
C SER A 428 4.02 27.38 -1.48
N ILE A 429 4.85 27.54 -2.52
CA ILE A 429 5.72 28.72 -2.66
C ILE A 429 4.94 30.05 -2.65
N ASN A 430 3.71 30.07 -3.21
CA ASN A 430 2.83 31.24 -3.13
C ASN A 430 2.48 31.61 -1.69
N VAL A 431 2.12 30.63 -0.86
CA VAL A 431 1.79 30.85 0.56
C VAL A 431 3.01 31.30 1.34
N LEU A 432 4.18 30.68 1.09
CA LEU A 432 5.45 31.06 1.73
C LEU A 432 5.82 32.51 1.40
N ASN A 433 5.75 32.90 0.12
CA ASN A 433 6.04 34.27 -0.33
C ASN A 433 5.16 35.31 0.37
N ILE A 434 3.84 35.07 0.48
CA ILE A 434 2.90 36.00 1.12
C ILE A 434 3.12 36.06 2.64
N LEU A 435 3.59 34.98 3.28
CA LEU A 435 3.96 34.98 4.71
C LEU A 435 5.30 35.66 4.99
N ASP A 436 6.17 35.85 3.99
CA ASP A 436 7.41 36.62 4.11
C ASP A 436 7.21 38.13 3.84
N GLU A 437 6.03 38.55 3.34
CA GLU A 437 5.64 39.97 3.24
C GLU A 437 5.47 40.65 4.61
N ASN A 438 5.23 39.88 5.69
CA ASN A 438 4.92 40.39 7.02
C ASN A 438 5.82 39.79 8.10
N GLN A 439 6.51 40.66 8.84
CA GLN A 439 7.39 40.28 9.95
C GLN A 439 6.69 39.47 11.04
N SER A 440 5.40 39.69 11.30
CA SER A 440 4.68 38.93 12.34
C SER A 440 4.49 37.45 11.99
N THR A 441 4.60 37.07 10.71
CA THR A 441 4.38 35.71 10.21
C THR A 441 5.66 34.93 9.91
N PHE A 442 6.85 35.49 10.17
CA PHE A 442 8.15 34.88 9.87
C PHE A 442 8.36 33.48 10.49
N ALA A 443 7.86 33.22 11.70
CA ALA A 443 7.97 31.88 12.29
C ALA A 443 7.07 30.85 11.60
N THR A 444 5.83 31.23 11.24
CA THR A 444 4.94 30.37 10.45
C THR A 444 5.49 30.14 9.04
N HIS A 445 6.10 31.16 8.42
CA HIS A 445 6.85 31.02 7.16
C HIS A 445 7.99 30.00 7.29
N CYS A 446 8.84 30.12 8.31
CA CYS A 446 9.93 29.17 8.57
C CYS A 446 9.40 27.75 8.81
N TYR A 447 8.36 27.59 9.64
CA TYR A 447 7.76 26.29 9.94
C TYR A 447 7.18 25.60 8.70
N LEU A 448 6.49 26.35 7.84
CA LEU A 448 5.95 25.81 6.59
C LEU A 448 7.05 25.54 5.55
N THR A 449 8.18 26.26 5.64
CA THR A 449 9.39 25.97 4.84
C THR A 449 10.04 24.64 5.24
N ILE A 450 10.10 24.30 6.54
CA ILE A 450 10.52 22.96 7.02
C ILE A 450 9.66 21.86 6.36
N LEU A 451 8.33 22.04 6.34
CA LEU A 451 7.40 21.08 5.73
C LEU A 451 7.57 20.99 4.19
N HIS A 452 7.83 22.12 3.54
CA HIS A 452 8.15 22.20 2.10
C HIS A 452 9.44 21.44 1.77
N TYR A 453 10.49 21.63 2.56
CA TYR A 453 11.80 21.01 2.32
C TYR A 453 11.79 19.49 2.58
N VAL A 454 11.07 19.01 3.61
CA VAL A 454 10.78 17.57 3.79
C VAL A 454 10.11 16.98 2.55
N THR A 455 9.12 17.69 2.00
CA THR A 455 8.41 17.26 0.78
C THR A 455 9.34 17.18 -0.42
N ILE A 456 10.15 18.20 -0.68
CA ILE A 456 11.05 18.24 -1.84
C ILE A 456 12.19 17.23 -1.72
N ALA A 457 12.72 17.02 -0.51
CA ALA A 457 13.80 16.07 -0.25
C ALA A 457 13.36 14.62 -0.48
N TYR A 458 12.18 14.22 0.02
CA TYR A 458 11.80 12.80 0.12
C TYR A 458 10.60 12.36 -0.74
N VAL A 459 9.76 13.29 -1.24
CA VAL A 459 8.49 12.94 -1.93
C VAL A 459 8.41 13.47 -3.37
N ASP A 460 8.85 14.71 -3.63
CA ASP A 460 8.85 15.29 -4.99
C ASP A 460 9.72 14.47 -5.94
N LYS A 461 9.15 14.00 -7.05
CA LYS A 461 9.81 13.08 -7.99
C LYS A 461 10.73 13.75 -9.01
N THR A 462 10.92 15.07 -8.93
CA THR A 462 11.68 15.86 -9.91
C THR A 462 13.04 16.35 -9.40
N THR A 463 13.22 16.53 -8.08
CA THR A 463 14.44 17.07 -7.47
C THR A 463 15.70 16.24 -7.76
N HIS A 464 16.82 16.91 -8.08
CA HIS A 464 18.13 16.26 -8.24
C HIS A 464 18.75 15.90 -6.88
N ILE A 465 19.67 14.92 -6.84
CA ILE A 465 20.10 14.29 -5.58
C ILE A 465 20.85 15.22 -4.62
N LEU A 466 21.76 16.08 -5.11
CA LEU A 466 22.43 17.08 -4.27
C LEU A 466 21.42 18.10 -3.72
N GLN A 467 20.46 18.53 -4.53
CA GLN A 467 19.38 19.41 -4.10
C GLN A 467 18.47 18.76 -3.03
N ARG A 468 18.27 17.42 -3.05
CA ARG A 468 17.64 16.70 -1.93
C ARG A 468 18.48 16.79 -0.66
N SER A 469 19.79 16.57 -0.77
CA SER A 469 20.71 16.70 0.36
C SER A 469 20.65 18.12 0.96
N PHE A 470 20.66 19.16 0.12
CA PHE A 470 20.51 20.55 0.54
C PHE A 470 19.23 20.79 1.35
N TYR A 471 18.05 20.38 0.85
CA TYR A 471 16.79 20.58 1.56
C TYR A 471 16.68 19.70 2.82
N ALA A 472 17.17 18.46 2.78
CA ALA A 472 17.24 17.59 3.95
C ALA A 472 18.08 18.21 5.08
N TRP A 473 19.31 18.65 4.78
CA TRP A 473 20.20 19.27 5.76
C TRP A 473 19.76 20.66 6.18
N SER A 474 19.13 21.46 5.30
CA SER A 474 18.51 22.73 5.68
C SER A 474 17.43 22.51 6.74
N THR A 475 16.59 21.48 6.55
CA THR A 475 15.56 21.06 7.52
C THR A 475 16.21 20.66 8.85
N VAL A 476 17.24 19.83 8.83
CA VAL A 476 18.01 19.44 10.03
C VAL A 476 18.55 20.66 10.76
N PHE A 477 19.32 21.54 10.09
CA PHE A 477 19.99 22.66 10.75
C PHE A 477 19.02 23.69 11.33
N ILE A 478 17.90 23.99 10.65
CA ILE A 478 16.83 24.83 11.20
C ILE A 478 16.28 24.19 12.48
N CYS A 479 15.97 22.89 12.47
CA CYS A 479 15.49 22.17 13.66
C CYS A 479 16.53 22.11 14.79
N ARG A 480 17.82 21.90 14.48
CA ARG A 480 18.92 21.90 15.47
C ARG A 480 19.08 23.27 16.15
N PHE A 481 19.08 24.35 15.37
CA PHE A 481 19.13 25.71 15.91
C PHE A 481 17.89 26.03 16.77
N TRP A 482 16.70 25.64 16.30
CA TRP A 482 15.44 25.85 17.03
C TRP A 482 15.42 25.13 18.37
N LEU A 483 15.76 23.84 18.41
CA LEU A 483 15.85 23.04 19.64
C LEU A 483 16.88 23.61 20.61
N THR A 484 18.10 23.88 20.14
CA THR A 484 19.19 24.42 20.99
C THR A 484 18.83 25.80 21.56
N TRP A 485 18.32 26.72 20.75
CA TRP A 485 17.84 28.02 21.21
C TRP A 485 16.71 27.90 22.24
N LEU A 486 15.75 27.01 22.01
CA LEU A 486 14.60 26.80 22.91
C LEU A 486 15.05 26.28 24.28
N LYS A 487 16.00 25.34 24.31
CA LYS A 487 16.61 24.86 25.56
C LYS A 487 17.25 26.00 26.35
N TYR A 488 18.04 26.86 25.70
CA TYR A 488 18.65 28.02 26.37
C TYR A 488 17.60 29.04 26.87
N LYS A 489 16.52 29.29 26.11
CA LYS A 489 15.42 30.18 26.52
C LYS A 489 14.70 29.65 27.77
N LEU A 490 14.39 28.35 27.80
CA LEU A 490 13.77 27.68 28.94
C LEU A 490 14.69 27.66 30.17
N ILE A 491 15.99 27.38 30.00
CA ILE A 491 16.98 27.39 31.09
C ILE A 491 17.13 28.79 31.72
N ILE A 492 17.01 29.86 30.94
CA ILE A 492 17.01 31.23 31.49
C ILE A 492 15.75 31.48 32.32
N TYR A 493 14.58 31.08 31.81
CA TYR A 493 13.30 31.26 32.50
C TYR A 493 13.19 30.47 33.82
N THR A 494 13.68 29.22 33.85
CA THR A 494 13.70 28.42 35.09
C THR A 494 14.72 28.93 36.10
N LYS A 495 15.88 29.45 35.68
CA LYS A 495 16.86 30.09 36.58
C LYS A 495 16.31 31.34 37.29
N THR A 496 15.33 32.03 36.71
CA THR A 496 14.63 33.13 37.38
C THR A 496 13.56 32.71 38.39
N THR A 497 13.16 31.43 38.43
CA THR A 497 12.11 30.92 39.35
C THR A 497 12.61 29.86 40.34
N VAL A 498 13.63 29.05 40.02
CA VAL A 498 14.16 27.98 40.89
C VAL A 498 15.69 27.95 40.89
N ARG A 499 16.31 27.77 42.06
CA ARG A 499 17.77 27.85 42.27
C ARG A 499 18.61 26.66 41.76
N GLN A 500 18.05 25.76 40.94
CA GLN A 500 18.81 24.63 40.37
C GLN A 500 18.75 24.61 38.84
N ALA A 501 19.92 24.54 38.21
CA ALA A 501 20.08 24.53 36.76
C ALA A 501 19.91 23.11 36.18
N GLN A 502 18.70 22.56 36.27
CA GLN A 502 18.35 21.29 35.63
C GLN A 502 18.05 21.49 34.13
N ILE A 503 18.22 20.44 33.33
CA ILE A 503 17.80 20.43 31.92
C ILE A 503 16.25 20.50 31.89
N PRO A 504 15.62 21.32 31.02
CA PRO A 504 14.16 21.36 30.93
C PRO A 504 13.59 19.98 30.56
N PRO A 505 12.50 19.52 31.22
CA PRO A 505 11.92 18.21 30.94
C PRO A 505 11.36 18.15 29.52
N LEU A 506 11.46 16.96 28.90
CA LEU A 506 11.14 16.74 27.48
C LEU A 506 9.77 17.33 27.07
N LYS A 507 8.73 17.07 27.88
CA LYS A 507 7.35 17.49 27.59
C LYS A 507 7.18 19.02 27.52
N GLU A 508 7.94 19.80 28.28
CA GLU A 508 7.92 21.28 28.18
C GLU A 508 8.72 21.80 26.98
N ILE A 509 9.72 21.07 26.50
CA ILE A 509 10.39 21.37 25.22
C ILE A 509 9.42 21.08 24.07
N GLU A 510 8.82 19.88 24.03
CA GLU A 510 7.92 19.48 22.94
C GLU A 510 6.70 20.40 22.80
N LYS A 511 6.11 20.85 23.91
CA LYS A 511 5.04 21.86 23.94
C LYS A 511 5.32 23.08 23.05
N HIS A 512 6.59 23.46 22.91
CA HIS A 512 7.06 24.63 22.16
C HIS A 512 7.80 24.27 20.85
N PHE A 513 7.90 22.97 20.52
CA PHE A 513 8.69 22.40 19.41
C PHE A 513 7.86 21.41 18.56
N ILE A 514 8.46 20.88 17.50
CA ILE A 514 7.96 19.63 16.89
C ILE A 514 8.11 18.46 17.88
N THR A 515 7.39 17.36 17.66
CA THR A 515 7.58 16.17 18.49
C THR A 515 8.96 15.58 18.25
N PHE A 516 9.58 14.98 19.28
CA PHE A 516 10.89 14.34 19.14
C PHE A 516 10.87 13.20 18.13
N ALA A 517 9.74 12.53 17.95
CA ALA A 517 9.54 11.58 16.86
C ALA A 517 9.79 12.23 15.49
N ALA A 518 9.11 13.34 15.17
CA ALA A 518 9.32 14.05 13.91
C ALA A 518 10.75 14.61 13.76
N PHE A 519 11.35 15.13 14.84
CA PHE A 519 12.73 15.61 14.84
C PHE A 519 13.73 14.49 14.51
N HIS A 520 13.63 13.34 15.18
CA HIS A 520 14.51 12.21 14.94
C HIS A 520 14.28 11.58 13.55
N SER A 521 13.06 11.62 12.99
CA SER A 521 12.80 11.20 11.61
C SER A 521 13.42 12.14 10.56
N ILE A 522 13.43 13.46 10.81
CA ILE A 522 14.13 14.46 9.96
C ILE A 522 15.64 14.18 9.96
N GLU A 523 16.23 14.01 11.15
CA GLU A 523 17.64 13.66 11.33
C GLU A 523 17.99 12.35 10.62
N LEU A 524 17.32 11.24 10.97
CA LEU A 524 17.62 9.90 10.47
C LEU A 524 17.60 9.86 8.95
N ASN A 525 16.57 10.43 8.31
CA ASN A 525 16.48 10.45 6.85
C ASN A 525 17.61 11.26 6.19
N ALA A 526 18.05 12.37 6.80
CA ALA A 526 19.14 13.18 6.24
C ALA A 526 20.50 12.48 6.38
N HIS A 527 20.77 11.84 7.53
CA HIS A 527 21.97 11.03 7.70
C HIS A 527 21.97 9.82 6.76
N MET A 528 20.86 9.10 6.63
CA MET A 528 20.75 7.93 5.75
C MET A 528 20.84 8.31 4.27
N LEU A 529 20.25 9.42 3.84
CA LEU A 529 20.42 9.97 2.48
C LEU A 529 21.90 10.23 2.19
N THR A 530 22.60 10.87 3.12
CA THR A 530 24.05 11.13 2.99
C THR A 530 24.83 9.81 2.92
N PHE A 531 24.51 8.83 3.77
CA PHE A 531 25.15 7.52 3.79
C PHE A 531 24.95 6.74 2.47
N ILE A 532 23.77 6.85 1.82
CA ILE A 532 23.54 6.31 0.47
C ILE A 532 24.48 6.95 -0.55
N LEU A 533 24.65 8.29 -0.52
CA LEU A 533 25.55 8.98 -1.45
C LEU A 533 26.98 8.46 -1.33
N LEU A 534 27.47 8.26 -0.11
CA LEU A 534 28.80 7.72 0.14
C LEU A 534 28.94 6.26 -0.33
N LEU A 535 27.94 5.41 -0.06
CA LEU A 535 27.96 4.02 -0.54
C LEU A 535 27.91 3.91 -2.07
N VAL A 536 27.26 4.85 -2.77
CA VAL A 536 27.25 4.91 -4.24
C VAL A 536 28.58 5.45 -4.78
N LEU A 537 29.19 6.45 -4.13
CA LEU A 537 30.55 6.92 -4.45
C LEU A 537 31.61 5.82 -4.26
N ASP A 538 31.53 5.09 -3.14
CA ASP A 538 32.35 3.91 -2.83
C ASP A 538 32.06 2.70 -3.74
N LYS A 539 31.04 2.79 -4.62
CA LYS A 539 30.56 1.72 -5.52
C LYS A 539 30.08 0.45 -4.79
N LYS A 540 29.69 0.59 -3.52
CA LYS A 540 29.13 -0.46 -2.64
C LYS A 540 27.62 -0.62 -2.79
N LEU A 541 26.94 0.41 -3.31
CA LEU A 541 25.55 0.33 -3.78
C LEU A 541 25.47 0.72 -5.27
N PRO A 542 24.51 0.17 -6.03
CA PRO A 542 24.27 0.61 -7.39
C PRO A 542 23.77 2.06 -7.42
N ILE A 543 24.08 2.80 -8.48
CA ILE A 543 23.58 4.18 -8.71
C ILE A 543 22.05 4.29 -8.64
N ASP A 544 21.32 3.20 -8.93
CA ASP A 544 19.88 3.12 -8.81
C ASP A 544 19.37 3.29 -7.37
N SER A 545 20.23 3.11 -6.35
CA SER A 545 19.95 3.46 -4.95
C SER A 545 19.79 4.95 -4.71
N LEU A 546 20.17 5.83 -5.65
CA LEU A 546 19.85 7.26 -5.60
C LEU A 546 18.36 7.57 -5.89
N ASN A 547 17.56 6.55 -6.23
CA ASN A 547 16.11 6.66 -6.44
C ASN A 547 15.36 6.66 -5.09
N ILE A 548 15.48 7.76 -4.33
CA ILE A 548 15.06 7.86 -2.92
C ILE A 548 13.57 7.54 -2.67
N PHE A 549 12.67 7.64 -3.66
CA PHE A 549 11.25 7.30 -3.47
C PHE A 549 11.00 5.81 -3.20
N LEU A 550 11.96 4.94 -3.52
CA LEU A 550 11.91 3.52 -3.20
C LEU A 550 12.12 3.26 -1.69
N PHE A 551 12.56 4.28 -0.94
CA PHE A 551 12.92 4.23 0.48
C PHE A 551 11.78 4.82 1.34
N SER A 552 10.57 4.26 1.21
CA SER A 552 9.34 4.76 1.87
C SER A 552 8.32 3.63 2.10
N SER A 553 7.36 3.80 3.02
CA SER A 553 6.31 2.79 3.26
C SER A 553 5.16 2.83 2.25
N GLN A 554 5.21 3.78 1.30
CA GLN A 554 4.25 3.89 0.19
C GLN A 554 3.94 2.59 -0.57
N PRO A 555 4.86 1.62 -0.76
CA PRO A 555 4.51 0.29 -1.29
C PRO A 555 3.40 -0.42 -0.50
N CYS A 556 3.41 -0.32 0.84
CA CYS A 556 2.37 -0.88 1.71
C CYS A 556 1.03 -0.15 1.53
N GLU A 557 1.01 1.19 1.60
CA GLU A 557 -0.23 1.96 1.42
C GLU A 557 -0.82 1.80 0.00
N ASN A 558 0.02 1.58 -1.04
CA ASN A 558 -0.47 1.19 -2.36
C ASN A 558 -1.18 -0.16 -2.33
N ILE A 559 -0.69 -1.14 -1.57
CA ILE A 559 -1.31 -2.46 -1.39
C ILE A 559 -2.60 -2.34 -0.56
N PHE A 560 -2.61 -1.57 0.53
CA PHE A 560 -3.81 -1.29 1.34
C PHE A 560 -4.90 -0.58 0.54
N ARG A 561 -4.53 0.42 -0.28
CA ARG A 561 -5.45 1.12 -1.17
C ARG A 561 -6.00 0.20 -2.26
N ASN A 562 -5.18 -0.69 -2.82
CA ASN A 562 -5.65 -1.67 -3.79
C ASN A 562 -6.59 -2.71 -3.14
N ALA A 563 -6.32 -3.16 -1.92
CA ALA A 563 -7.22 -4.04 -1.16
C ALA A 563 -8.57 -3.35 -0.87
N ARG A 564 -8.57 -2.10 -0.41
CA ARG A 564 -9.79 -1.27 -0.23
C ARG A 564 -10.54 -0.97 -1.53
N ALA A 565 -9.84 -0.89 -2.66
CA ALA A 565 -10.47 -0.72 -3.98
C ALA A 565 -11.05 -2.03 -4.55
N LEU A 566 -10.73 -3.19 -3.95
CA LEU A 566 -11.28 -4.51 -4.31
C LEU A 566 -12.39 -4.97 -3.35
N SER A 567 -12.58 -4.33 -2.20
CA SER A 567 -13.70 -4.58 -1.31
C SER A 567 -14.99 -3.88 -1.79
N GLY A 568 -16.12 -4.17 -1.13
CA GLY A 568 -17.42 -3.61 -1.49
C GLY A 568 -17.49 -2.08 -1.36
N PRO A 569 -18.36 -1.41 -2.13
CA PRO A 569 -18.48 0.05 -2.10
C PRO A 569 -18.80 0.55 -0.68
N PHE A 570 -18.26 1.72 -0.35
CA PHE A 570 -18.36 2.41 0.94
C PHE A 570 -17.56 1.82 2.12
N SER A 571 -16.73 0.78 1.93
CA SER A 571 -15.78 0.33 2.96
C SER A 571 -14.55 1.25 3.05
N THR A 572 -14.40 1.99 4.16
CA THR A 572 -13.17 2.72 4.49
C THR A 572 -12.08 1.80 5.06
N MET A 573 -12.49 0.75 5.77
CA MET A 573 -11.60 -0.30 6.28
C MET A 573 -11.19 -1.26 5.16
N SER A 574 -10.01 -1.83 5.30
CA SER A 574 -9.54 -2.89 4.40
C SER A 574 -10.27 -4.19 4.76
N ASN A 575 -11.26 -4.59 3.94
CA ASN A 575 -11.89 -5.89 4.13
C ASN A 575 -10.94 -7.00 3.64
N PHE A 576 -10.07 -7.48 4.53
CA PHE A 576 -9.16 -8.59 4.27
C PHE A 576 -9.87 -9.97 4.27
N GLU A 577 -11.19 -10.01 4.07
CA GLU A 577 -11.93 -11.25 3.80
C GLU A 577 -11.44 -11.92 2.52
N SER A 578 -10.78 -13.06 2.70
CA SER A 578 -10.32 -13.94 1.64
C SER A 578 -11.40 -14.90 1.13
N ASN A 579 -12.71 -14.62 1.32
CA ASN A 579 -13.83 -15.40 0.74
C ASN A 579 -15.26 -14.82 0.94
N THR A 580 -15.54 -13.53 0.70
CA THR A 580 -16.92 -13.11 0.34
C THR A 580 -17.17 -13.38 -1.13
N ASP A 581 -17.80 -14.52 -1.42
CA ASP A 581 -17.78 -15.22 -2.71
C ASP A 581 -16.34 -15.44 -3.23
N SER A 582 -15.75 -16.59 -2.88
CA SER A 582 -14.70 -17.32 -3.64
C SER A 582 -13.38 -16.59 -4.00
N ASN A 583 -13.18 -15.34 -3.56
CA ASN A 583 -11.97 -14.57 -3.79
C ASN A 583 -11.05 -14.60 -2.57
N ALA A 584 -10.13 -15.58 -2.52
CA ALA A 584 -8.90 -15.42 -1.75
C ALA A 584 -8.13 -14.18 -2.24
N ILE A 585 -7.44 -13.46 -1.34
CA ILE A 585 -6.76 -12.21 -1.67
C ILE A 585 -5.50 -12.50 -2.49
N LYS A 586 -5.72 -12.67 -3.79
CA LYS A 586 -4.73 -12.93 -4.82
C LYS A 586 -4.40 -11.60 -5.46
N PHE A 587 -3.49 -10.86 -4.83
CA PHE A 587 -2.95 -9.62 -5.37
C PHE A 587 -2.44 -9.89 -6.80
N PRO A 588 -3.02 -9.24 -7.83
CA PRO A 588 -2.53 -9.40 -9.19
C PRO A 588 -1.09 -8.91 -9.25
N THR A 589 -0.21 -9.63 -9.95
CA THR A 589 1.10 -9.09 -10.33
C THR A 589 0.86 -7.87 -11.21
N HIS A 590 0.96 -6.68 -10.62
CA HIS A 590 0.47 -5.44 -11.19
C HIS A 590 1.35 -4.97 -12.37
N HIS A 591 1.12 -5.57 -13.54
CA HIS A 591 1.59 -5.08 -14.82
C HIS A 591 0.84 -3.81 -15.28
N LYS A 592 0.46 -2.92 -14.35
CA LYS A 592 0.08 -1.53 -14.66
C LYS A 592 1.34 -0.75 -15.01
N GLN A 593 1.83 -0.98 -16.23
CA GLN A 593 2.54 0.03 -16.98
C GLN A 593 1.57 1.21 -17.20
N ASN A 594 1.43 2.07 -16.21
CA ASN A 594 0.89 3.40 -16.44
C ASN A 594 1.83 4.05 -17.45
N GLN A 595 1.33 4.30 -18.67
CA GLN A 595 1.98 5.17 -19.64
C GLN A 595 1.86 6.64 -19.19
N SER A 596 2.41 6.95 -18.02
CA SER A 596 3.05 8.25 -17.83
C SER A 596 4.24 8.28 -18.79
N ASN A 597 4.33 9.33 -19.61
CA ASN A 597 5.37 9.52 -20.62
C ASN A 597 6.75 9.06 -20.14
N SER A 598 7.53 8.48 -21.05
CA SER A 598 8.90 8.02 -20.81
C SER A 598 9.67 9.03 -19.98
N PHE A 599 9.89 8.73 -18.70
CA PHE A 599 10.64 9.60 -17.80
C PHE A 599 12.06 9.69 -18.36
N SER A 600 12.39 10.87 -18.90
CA SER A 600 13.74 11.22 -19.32
C SER A 600 14.61 11.26 -18.07
N SER A 601 15.22 10.11 -17.78
CA SER A 601 16.53 9.99 -17.13
C SER A 601 16.83 11.10 -16.12
N ILE A 602 16.47 10.89 -14.85
CA ILE A 602 17.20 11.52 -13.74
C ILE A 602 18.59 10.84 -13.66
N VAL A 603 19.39 11.06 -14.71
CA VAL A 603 20.82 10.87 -14.68
C VAL A 603 21.34 12.06 -13.89
N THR A 604 21.41 11.87 -12.58
CA THR A 604 22.50 12.46 -11.81
C THR A 604 23.77 11.97 -12.48
N ASN A 605 24.42 12.86 -13.23
CA ASN A 605 25.68 12.53 -13.87
C ASN A 605 26.66 12.11 -12.77
N LEU A 606 27.21 10.90 -12.81
CA LEU A 606 27.96 10.40 -11.64
C LEU A 606 29.24 11.21 -11.43
N ASP A 607 29.80 11.75 -12.50
CA ASP A 607 30.91 12.72 -12.53
C ASP A 607 30.60 14.04 -11.78
N GLU A 608 29.31 14.34 -11.56
CA GLU A 608 28.89 15.49 -10.76
C GLU A 608 28.81 15.19 -9.26
N LEU A 609 28.78 13.92 -8.85
CA LEU A 609 28.78 13.54 -7.43
C LEU A 609 30.24 13.36 -6.98
N THR A 610 30.70 14.22 -6.08
CA THR A 610 32.02 14.09 -5.42
C THR A 610 31.87 14.35 -3.92
N MET A 611 32.88 13.95 -3.14
CA MET A 611 32.83 14.16 -1.69
C MET A 611 32.73 15.66 -1.34
N ASP A 612 33.64 16.46 -1.91
CA ASP A 612 33.71 17.91 -1.71
C ASP A 612 32.39 18.62 -2.04
N LYS A 613 31.68 18.16 -3.09
CA LYS A 613 30.38 18.72 -3.47
C LYS A 613 29.27 18.38 -2.49
N ILE A 614 29.25 17.17 -1.93
CA ILE A 614 28.29 16.80 -0.88
C ILE A 614 28.57 17.63 0.38
N GLU A 615 29.84 17.77 0.77
CA GLU A 615 30.21 18.57 1.95
C GLU A 615 29.89 20.06 1.74
N GLN A 616 30.21 20.64 0.57
CA GLN A 616 29.82 22.00 0.21
C GLN A 616 28.29 22.18 0.23
N THR A 617 27.53 21.24 -0.34
CA THR A 617 26.04 21.26 -0.32
C THR A 617 25.48 21.33 1.11
N ILE A 618 26.18 20.72 2.07
CA ILE A 618 25.79 20.68 3.49
C ILE A 618 26.23 21.95 4.22
N TYR A 619 27.37 22.54 3.87
CA TYR A 619 27.72 23.89 4.31
C TYR A 619 26.75 24.95 3.76
N ASP A 620 26.38 24.88 2.49
CA ASP A 620 25.40 25.79 1.86
C ASP A 620 24.04 25.68 2.57
N ALA A 621 23.61 24.46 2.90
CA ALA A 621 22.39 24.21 3.67
C ALA A 621 22.46 24.77 5.11
N TYR A 622 23.65 24.81 5.71
CA TYR A 622 23.87 25.40 7.03
C TYR A 622 23.87 26.94 7.01
N GLU A 623 24.52 27.57 6.02
CA GLU A 623 24.45 29.02 5.84
C GLU A 623 23.03 29.48 5.44
N HIS A 624 22.32 28.68 4.64
CA HIS A 624 20.90 28.89 4.36
C HIS A 624 20.05 28.82 5.62
N ALA A 625 20.26 27.81 6.47
CA ALA A 625 19.57 27.70 7.76
C ALA A 625 19.81 28.91 8.68
N LYS A 626 21.04 29.44 8.74
CA LYS A 626 21.34 30.67 9.51
C LYS A 626 20.48 31.86 9.10
N SER A 627 20.15 32.02 7.82
CA SER A 627 19.33 33.17 7.36
C SER A 627 17.96 33.25 8.07
N PHE A 628 17.34 32.10 8.37
CA PHE A 628 16.14 32.02 9.19
C PHE A 628 16.40 32.41 10.65
N ILE A 629 17.52 31.95 11.23
CA ILE A 629 17.91 32.24 12.63
C ILE A 629 18.17 33.73 12.86
N GLU A 630 18.64 34.43 11.82
CA GLU A 630 18.80 35.88 11.82
C GLU A 630 17.45 36.60 11.65
N LYS A 631 16.62 36.21 10.65
CA LYS A 631 15.23 36.71 10.50
C LYS A 631 14.36 36.53 11.75
N LEU A 632 14.58 35.47 12.52
CA LEU A 632 13.82 35.12 13.73
C LEU A 632 14.40 35.71 15.02
N GLU A 633 15.45 36.54 14.95
CA GLU A 633 16.09 37.20 16.11
C GLU A 633 16.66 36.22 17.16
N MET A 634 16.90 34.95 16.78
CA MET A 634 17.45 33.91 17.66
C MET A 634 18.96 34.08 17.92
N LEU A 635 19.62 34.84 17.03
CA LEU A 635 21.06 35.10 16.97
C LEU A 635 21.74 35.51 18.30
N PRO A 636 21.21 36.44 19.13
CA PRO A 636 21.92 36.93 20.31
C PRO A 636 22.09 35.86 21.38
N LEU A 637 21.07 35.00 21.56
CA LEU A 637 21.10 33.93 22.55
C LEU A 637 22.05 32.79 22.10
N LEU A 638 22.07 32.46 20.81
CA LEU A 638 22.95 31.44 20.26
C LEU A 638 24.42 31.88 20.30
N LYS A 639 24.73 33.13 19.89
CA LYS A 639 26.10 33.69 19.99
C LYS A 639 26.58 33.78 21.45
N LYS A 640 25.72 34.16 22.40
CA LYS A 640 26.06 34.21 23.84
C LYS A 640 26.42 32.85 24.45
N ASN A 641 25.95 31.75 23.88
CA ASN A 641 26.27 30.39 24.31
C ASN A 641 27.19 29.66 23.31
N GLU A 642 27.86 30.41 22.43
CA GLU A 642 28.86 29.97 21.43
C GLU A 642 28.39 28.98 20.34
N VAL A 643 27.18 28.42 20.46
CA VAL A 643 26.51 27.50 19.53
C VAL A 643 26.02 28.13 18.21
N PHE A 644 26.74 29.10 17.65
CA PHE A 644 26.45 29.71 16.34
C PHE A 644 27.43 29.32 15.22
N LYS A 645 28.46 28.50 15.51
CA LYS A 645 29.24 27.80 14.46
C LYS A 645 28.78 26.35 14.33
N LEU A 646 29.03 25.73 13.18
CA LEU A 646 28.53 24.39 12.86
C LEU A 646 29.01 23.34 13.87
N ASN A 647 30.32 23.31 14.13
CA ASN A 647 30.95 22.38 15.06
C ASN A 647 30.42 22.59 16.49
N ASP A 648 30.43 23.83 16.96
CA ASP A 648 30.01 24.20 18.31
C ASP A 648 28.53 23.85 18.55
N LEU A 649 27.65 24.10 17.57
CA LEU A 649 26.24 23.68 17.60
C LEU A 649 26.08 22.16 17.63
N CYS A 650 26.76 21.44 16.74
CA CYS A 650 26.49 20.00 16.54
C CYS A 650 27.12 19.15 17.64
N ILE A 651 28.36 19.44 18.06
CA ILE A 651 28.97 18.79 19.23
C ILE A 651 28.07 19.03 20.45
N LYS A 652 27.67 20.28 20.70
CA LYS A 652 26.88 20.60 21.90
C LYS A 652 25.49 19.95 21.89
N LEU A 653 24.87 19.81 20.72
CA LEU A 653 23.58 19.14 20.59
C LEU A 653 23.70 17.61 20.68
N HIS A 654 24.78 17.01 20.17
CA HIS A 654 25.03 15.57 20.29
C HIS A 654 25.10 15.14 21.77
N ASP A 655 25.98 15.82 22.52
CA ASP A 655 26.12 15.76 23.98
C ASP A 655 24.78 15.82 24.73
N ASP A 656 23.88 16.67 24.25
CA ASP A 656 22.63 17.02 24.89
C ASP A 656 21.50 16.04 24.53
N LEU A 657 21.50 15.47 23.31
CA LEU A 657 20.56 14.44 22.87
C LEU A 657 20.88 13.09 23.53
N GLU A 658 22.15 12.71 23.61
CA GLU A 658 22.59 11.49 24.30
C GLU A 658 22.09 11.47 25.76
N LYS A 659 22.27 12.58 26.49
CA LYS A 659 21.80 12.73 27.87
C LYS A 659 20.27 12.69 28.00
N ILE A 660 19.54 13.35 27.10
CA ILE A 660 18.07 13.32 27.06
C ILE A 660 17.57 11.87 26.88
N ILE A 661 18.19 11.13 25.97
CA ILE A 661 17.76 9.77 25.63
C ILE A 661 18.13 8.79 26.72
N TYR A 662 19.35 8.86 27.29
CA TYR A 662 19.77 8.01 28.40
C TYR A 662 18.83 8.12 29.61
N ILE A 663 18.32 9.32 29.91
CA ILE A 663 17.32 9.52 30.97
C ILE A 663 15.98 8.84 30.62
N ASN A 664 15.51 8.98 29.37
CA ASN A 664 14.26 8.35 28.94
C ASN A 664 14.35 6.82 28.89
N ASP A 665 15.43 6.27 28.32
CA ASP A 665 15.64 4.82 28.20
C ASP A 665 15.91 4.15 29.56
N LEU A 666 16.26 4.90 30.61
CA LEU A 666 16.26 4.42 32.00
C LEU A 666 14.84 4.37 32.59
N ILE A 667 14.01 5.39 32.36
CA ILE A 667 12.65 5.50 32.90
C ILE A 667 11.69 4.51 32.22
N LEU A 668 11.90 4.20 30.94
CA LEU A 668 11.05 3.31 30.13
C LEU A 668 11.31 1.80 30.34
N ASN A 669 11.95 1.39 31.44
CA ASN A 669 12.13 -0.04 31.77
C ASN A 669 11.01 -0.63 32.65
N ASP A 670 10.20 0.20 33.32
CA ASP A 670 9.09 -0.26 34.16
C ASP A 670 7.72 -0.25 33.44
N ASP A 671 7.47 0.69 32.52
CA ASP A 671 6.21 0.80 31.77
C ASP A 671 6.42 1.21 30.30
N ASP A 672 6.24 0.28 29.36
CA ASP A 672 6.11 0.54 27.90
C ASP A 672 4.63 0.89 27.57
N LEU A 673 3.98 1.71 28.43
CA LEU A 673 2.56 2.10 28.36
C LEU A 673 2.36 3.53 27.85
N ASP A 674 1.43 3.69 26.90
CA ASP A 674 0.78 4.92 26.41
C ASP A 674 1.63 6.20 26.37
N PHE A 675 2.59 6.23 25.44
CA PHE A 675 3.09 7.50 24.89
C PHE A 675 2.12 8.04 23.82
N ASP A 676 1.05 8.69 24.30
CA ASP A 676 0.12 9.56 23.57
C ASP A 676 -0.17 9.12 22.11
N SER A 677 -1.00 8.09 21.94
CA SER A 677 -1.90 8.12 20.79
C SER A 677 -2.82 9.34 20.98
N ASP A 678 -2.89 10.22 19.98
CA ASP A 678 -3.59 11.51 20.08
C ASP A 678 -5.12 11.31 19.97
N SER A 679 -5.69 10.50 20.87
CA SER A 679 -7.11 10.08 20.97
C SER A 679 -7.77 9.63 19.65
N ASP A 680 -7.83 8.31 19.44
CA ASP A 680 -9.00 7.72 18.77
C ASP A 680 -10.15 7.69 19.79
N GLU A 681 -11.20 8.47 19.57
CA GLU A 681 -12.36 8.50 20.47
C GLU A 681 -13.06 7.14 20.48
N GLN A 682 -13.11 6.49 21.65
CA GLN A 682 -13.78 5.20 21.83
C GLN A 682 -15.28 5.32 21.50
N LEU A 683 -15.75 4.45 20.61
CA LEU A 683 -17.18 4.17 20.51
C LEU A 683 -17.58 3.28 21.69
N ASN A 684 -18.33 3.85 22.63
CA ASN A 684 -18.90 3.11 23.75
C ASN A 684 -19.75 1.93 23.26
N ASP A 685 -19.58 0.76 23.87
CA ASP A 685 -20.65 -0.21 24.06
C ASP A 685 -20.55 -0.74 25.50
N ASP A 686 -21.69 -0.90 26.16
CA ASP A 686 -21.79 -0.94 27.63
C ASP A 686 -22.44 -2.25 28.11
N SER A 687 -21.64 -3.13 28.72
CA SER A 687 -22.15 -4.28 29.46
C SER A 687 -21.18 -4.73 30.55
N THR A 688 -21.50 -4.43 31.81
CA THR A 688 -20.79 -4.92 32.99
C THR A 688 -20.82 -6.44 33.10
N ALA A 689 -19.69 -7.06 33.45
CA ALA A 689 -19.62 -8.43 33.96
C ALA A 689 -19.49 -8.41 35.49
N SER A 690 -19.94 -9.48 36.16
CA SER A 690 -19.86 -9.67 37.61
C SER A 690 -19.28 -11.06 37.94
N ASP A 691 -18.45 -11.14 38.98
CA ASP A 691 -17.64 -12.31 39.33
C ASP A 691 -18.44 -13.56 39.73
N VAL A 692 -17.87 -14.74 39.42
CA VAL A 692 -17.93 -15.94 40.28
C VAL A 692 -16.59 -16.69 40.18
N ASN A 693 -16.00 -17.04 41.33
CA ASN A 693 -14.84 -17.94 41.47
C ASN A 693 -15.28 -19.42 41.51
N SER A 694 -14.47 -20.34 40.95
CA SER A 694 -13.96 -21.49 41.72
C SER A 694 -12.89 -22.31 40.98
N GLU A 695 -12.04 -22.95 41.79
CA GLU A 695 -11.23 -24.16 41.49
C GLU A 695 -12.16 -25.35 41.12
N SER A 696 -11.76 -26.51 40.56
CA SER A 696 -10.48 -27.11 40.09
C SER A 696 -10.82 -28.04 38.87
N GLU A 697 -10.04 -29.00 38.32
CA GLU A 697 -8.73 -29.63 38.59
C GLU A 697 -8.15 -30.23 37.27
N TYR A 698 -7.24 -31.23 37.32
CA TYR A 698 -6.73 -31.98 36.16
C TYR A 698 -6.77 -33.51 36.37
N GLU A 699 -7.32 -34.26 35.41
CA GLU A 699 -6.96 -35.67 35.17
C GLU A 699 -6.92 -35.95 33.64
N ASP A 700 -5.85 -36.59 33.16
CA ASP A 700 -5.66 -36.98 31.76
C ASP A 700 -6.27 -38.36 31.45
N SER A 701 -6.87 -38.54 30.27
CA SER A 701 -6.81 -39.83 29.55
C SER A 701 -7.19 -39.69 28.06
N GLU A 702 -6.36 -40.27 27.19
CA GLU A 702 -6.52 -40.18 25.73
C GLU A 702 -7.59 -41.12 25.18
N THR A 703 -8.69 -40.59 24.63
CA THR A 703 -9.59 -41.30 23.69
C THR A 703 -10.29 -40.33 22.73
N GLU A 704 -10.69 -40.76 21.52
CA GLU A 704 -11.53 -39.98 20.58
C GLU A 704 -12.95 -39.73 21.15
N THR A 705 -13.07 -38.89 22.17
CA THR A 705 -14.33 -38.53 22.80
C THR A 705 -15.09 -37.48 21.98
N ALA A 706 -16.41 -37.63 21.88
CA ALA A 706 -17.26 -36.58 21.32
C ALA A 706 -17.50 -35.53 22.41
N THR A 707 -17.17 -34.26 22.15
CA THR A 707 -17.22 -33.22 23.18
C THR A 707 -18.66 -32.78 23.49
N LYS A 708 -18.96 -32.67 24.79
CA LYS A 708 -20.29 -32.46 25.38
C LYS A 708 -20.50 -31.00 25.77
N SER A 709 -21.00 -30.19 24.83
CA SER A 709 -21.23 -28.75 25.03
C SER A 709 -21.97 -28.41 26.33
N THR A 710 -21.49 -27.37 27.00
CA THR A 710 -22.10 -26.74 28.19
C THR A 710 -23.22 -25.74 27.84
N LYS A 711 -23.40 -25.39 26.56
CA LYS A 711 -24.44 -24.44 26.11
C LYS A 711 -25.73 -25.16 25.73
N GLU A 712 -26.79 -24.89 26.49
CA GLU A 712 -28.17 -25.34 26.22
C GLU A 712 -28.81 -24.60 25.03
N GLY A 713 -28.34 -24.86 23.81
CA GLY A 713 -28.99 -24.30 22.62
C GLY A 713 -28.13 -24.32 21.34
N TYR A 714 -28.42 -25.27 20.46
CA TYR A 714 -27.90 -25.34 19.08
C TYR A 714 -28.95 -24.90 18.03
N ASP A 715 -29.91 -24.06 18.42
CA ASP A 715 -31.08 -23.79 17.58
C ASP A 715 -30.73 -22.99 16.31
N GLY A 716 -31.43 -23.25 15.20
CA GLY A 716 -31.13 -22.70 13.87
C GLY A 716 -29.82 -23.18 13.23
N MET A 717 -29.05 -24.06 13.87
CA MET A 717 -27.77 -24.56 13.34
C MET A 717 -27.97 -25.75 12.38
N ARG A 718 -27.11 -25.84 11.35
CA ARG A 718 -27.18 -26.95 10.37
C ARG A 718 -26.23 -28.07 10.79
N ILE A 719 -26.80 -29.08 11.43
CA ILE A 719 -26.09 -30.21 12.04
C ILE A 719 -26.39 -31.48 11.26
N TYR A 720 -25.37 -32.31 11.04
CA TYR A 720 -25.46 -33.52 10.22
C TYR A 720 -25.34 -34.78 11.09
N SER A 721 -26.08 -35.83 10.75
CA SER A 721 -25.95 -37.17 11.36
C SER A 721 -24.78 -37.96 10.80
N THR A 722 -24.44 -37.70 9.54
CA THR A 722 -23.43 -38.41 8.75
C THR A 722 -22.80 -37.42 7.77
N ILE A 723 -21.52 -37.62 7.48
CA ILE A 723 -20.73 -36.87 6.50
C ILE A 723 -19.88 -37.86 5.71
N ALA A 724 -19.39 -37.47 4.53
CA ALA A 724 -18.45 -38.30 3.77
C ALA A 724 -17.03 -38.19 4.37
N ASP A 725 -16.28 -39.30 4.44
CA ASP A 725 -14.97 -39.33 5.10
C ASP A 725 -13.98 -38.31 4.54
N LYS A 726 -13.99 -38.13 3.21
CA LYS A 726 -13.19 -37.11 2.48
C LYS A 726 -13.45 -35.65 2.91
N ASP A 727 -14.53 -35.39 3.62
CA ASP A 727 -14.93 -34.07 4.10
C ASP A 727 -14.82 -33.95 5.65
N ARG A 728 -14.39 -35.01 6.36
CA ARG A 728 -14.42 -35.12 7.83
C ARG A 728 -13.69 -33.99 8.55
N SER A 729 -12.53 -33.54 8.04
CA SER A 729 -11.76 -32.42 8.61
C SER A 729 -12.50 -31.07 8.62
N LYS A 730 -13.54 -30.91 7.80
CA LYS A 730 -14.33 -29.66 7.69
C LYS A 730 -15.40 -29.54 8.77
N PHE A 731 -15.55 -30.56 9.62
CA PHE A 731 -16.57 -30.66 10.65
C PHE A 731 -15.96 -31.00 12.01
N PHE A 732 -16.43 -30.34 13.06
CA PHE A 732 -16.23 -30.84 14.42
C PHE A 732 -17.18 -32.00 14.70
N THR A 733 -16.73 -32.93 15.53
CA THR A 733 -17.57 -33.93 16.18
C THR A 733 -18.12 -33.33 17.48
N ILE A 734 -19.44 -33.37 17.68
CA ILE A 734 -20.10 -32.93 18.92
C ILE A 734 -21.10 -33.98 19.40
N GLU A 735 -21.34 -34.07 20.70
CA GLU A 735 -22.42 -34.90 21.26
C GLU A 735 -23.67 -34.05 21.52
N ILE A 736 -24.82 -34.49 20.99
CA ILE A 736 -26.13 -33.88 21.28
C ILE A 736 -27.11 -34.99 21.68
N ASN A 737 -27.69 -34.89 22.87
CA ASN A 737 -28.68 -35.82 23.41
C ASN A 737 -28.23 -37.30 23.31
N GLY A 738 -26.99 -37.59 23.72
CA GLY A 738 -26.40 -38.93 23.67
C GLY A 738 -26.05 -39.43 22.27
N LYS A 739 -26.02 -38.56 21.25
CA LYS A 739 -25.78 -38.93 19.85
C LYS A 739 -24.66 -38.10 19.23
N LYS A 740 -23.68 -38.79 18.63
CA LYS A 740 -22.61 -38.18 17.82
C LYS A 740 -23.21 -37.44 16.61
N LYS A 741 -22.76 -36.20 16.41
CA LYS A 741 -23.23 -35.26 15.39
C LYS A 741 -22.05 -34.48 14.81
N TYR A 742 -22.27 -33.89 13.63
CA TYR A 742 -21.26 -33.13 12.91
C TYR A 742 -21.72 -31.71 12.62
N ILE A 743 -20.87 -30.73 12.96
CA ILE A 743 -21.07 -29.29 12.71
C ILE A 743 -19.93 -28.76 11.84
N HIS A 744 -20.25 -28.10 10.72
CA HIS A 744 -19.22 -27.54 9.84
C HIS A 744 -18.47 -26.40 10.55
N LYS A 745 -17.14 -26.36 10.48
CA LYS A 745 -16.30 -25.43 11.27
C LYS A 745 -16.64 -23.95 11.04
N GLN A 746 -16.88 -23.53 9.80
CA GLN A 746 -17.38 -22.18 9.49
C GLN A 746 -18.77 -21.84 10.10
N THR A 747 -19.59 -22.85 10.43
CA THR A 747 -20.86 -22.65 11.16
C THR A 747 -20.64 -22.52 12.67
N ALA A 748 -19.64 -23.21 13.24
CA ALA A 748 -19.20 -23.02 14.63
C ALA A 748 -18.65 -21.60 14.86
N VAL A 749 -17.72 -21.15 14.00
CA VAL A 749 -17.19 -19.77 14.00
C VAL A 749 -18.31 -18.72 13.98
N TRP A 750 -19.34 -18.96 13.17
CA TRP A 750 -20.48 -18.04 13.04
C TRP A 750 -21.36 -17.97 14.31
N TYR A 751 -21.52 -19.10 15.00
CA TYR A 751 -22.23 -19.19 16.29
C TYR A 751 -21.44 -18.48 17.40
N LEU A 752 -20.15 -18.77 17.54
CA LEU A 752 -19.27 -18.11 18.51
C LEU A 752 -19.10 -16.60 18.26
N THR A 753 -19.34 -16.13 17.02
CA THR A 753 -19.31 -14.70 16.67
C THR A 753 -20.62 -13.97 17.03
N ASN A 754 -21.78 -14.62 16.99
CA ASN A 754 -23.08 -13.97 17.17
C ASN A 754 -23.76 -14.44 18.47
N LYS A 755 -23.73 -13.59 19.52
CA LYS A 755 -24.47 -13.80 20.78
C LYS A 755 -26.02 -13.77 20.64
N ASN A 756 -26.57 -13.86 19.43
CA ASN A 756 -28.00 -13.74 19.13
C ASN A 756 -28.41 -14.58 17.91
N ASN A 757 -29.59 -15.22 17.98
CA ASN A 757 -30.14 -16.14 16.97
C ASN A 757 -30.66 -15.45 15.67
N ARG A 758 -29.90 -14.52 15.10
CA ARG A 758 -30.13 -14.04 13.72
C ARG A 758 -29.61 -15.07 12.71
N LEU A 759 -30.22 -15.13 11.53
CA LEU A 759 -29.65 -15.84 10.38
C LEU A 759 -28.53 -15.01 9.73
N SER A 760 -27.55 -15.67 9.08
CA SER A 760 -26.58 -14.94 8.24
C SER A 760 -27.27 -14.23 7.07
N SER A 761 -26.66 -13.15 6.57
CA SER A 761 -27.20 -12.36 5.45
C SER A 761 -27.49 -13.21 4.21
N ASP A 762 -26.56 -14.09 3.84
CA ASP A 762 -26.69 -15.07 2.76
C ASP A 762 -27.84 -16.08 3.00
N ARG A 763 -28.00 -16.62 4.23
CA ARG A 763 -29.18 -17.42 4.57
C ARG A 763 -30.47 -16.61 4.45
N THR A 764 -30.46 -15.35 4.87
CA THR A 764 -31.63 -14.44 4.81
C THR A 764 -32.05 -14.20 3.37
N ILE A 765 -31.09 -13.97 2.46
CA ILE A 765 -31.34 -13.84 1.02
C ILE A 765 -31.93 -15.13 0.45
N ARG A 766 -31.38 -16.31 0.78
CA ARG A 766 -31.91 -17.60 0.31
C ARG A 766 -33.33 -17.88 0.82
N VAL A 767 -33.63 -17.56 2.08
CA VAL A 767 -34.99 -17.67 2.64
C VAL A 767 -35.95 -16.68 1.96
N GLN A 768 -35.51 -15.45 1.67
CA GLN A 768 -36.29 -14.47 0.89
C GLN A 768 -36.48 -14.87 -0.58
N GLN A 769 -35.65 -15.75 -1.13
CA GLN A 769 -35.81 -16.34 -2.46
C GLN A 769 -36.73 -17.57 -2.46
N MET A 770 -36.64 -18.43 -1.43
CA MET A 770 -37.57 -19.56 -1.27
C MET A 770 -38.99 -19.10 -0.95
N ASN A 771 -39.16 -18.00 -0.20
CA ASN A 771 -40.47 -17.36 0.03
C ASN A 771 -40.96 -16.51 -1.17
N LYS A 772 -40.38 -16.71 -2.36
CA LYS A 772 -40.80 -16.11 -3.64
C LYS A 772 -41.00 -17.16 -4.75
N GLN A 773 -41.16 -18.43 -4.35
CA GLN A 773 -41.69 -19.53 -5.16
C GLN A 773 -43.02 -20.00 -4.53
#